data_AF-A0A3R7EK62-F1
#
_entry.id   AF-A0A3R7EK62-F1
#
_cell.length_a   1.000
_cell.length_b   1.000
_cell.length_c   1.000
_cell.angle_alpha   90.00
_cell.angle_beta   90.00
_cell.angle_gamma   90.00
#
_symmetry.space_group_name_H-M   'P 1'
#
loop_
_entity.id
_entity.type
_entity.pdbx_description
1 polymer ?
#
loop_
_entity_poly.entity_id
_entity_poly.type
_entity_poly.pdbx_seq_one_letter_code
_entity_poly.pdbx_strand_id
1 'polypeptide(L)'
;TVADATSWNVPATAKLGPYNKTSREGTIADIIVDEPKITGNVNASTTTTKPHNVPIRSPPPKTITGIFLGGKGWDFCGRINNAKLCGEKDAPHSNIIYVPDEYVKIQWAVDNASAGSTIIVRDGTYNENINVNKSLTIRSENGSENCIVKAANLDDHVFEVTADWVNISGFTVSGANGGYPHYPTGVYLDNAEYCNITSNKVQNNHRGISLQYSSNSSIINNTVQNNYDRGIYLYHSSNNILTNNNVSNNNWGIDLYFSSSNNTLTNNDVSNNSGYGILLEYSSNNNLTNNAMSGNKYSLRVDGYRPCNFFHKMVNNKVDGKPVYYWVDQKDKQVPEDAGYVGIVNSTNITVRDLTLENNGRGVLLACSNNSKIENINASSNACGIYLYSSSNNILINNNVSNNAHWGILLDHSRNNTLTGNTASNNGFDGIYLYSSSKYNTLTNNNASNNYFGIILYNSNGNKIYYNNFINNTDNVCSLGSTNIWNSTSPITYTYKGKTYTNYTGNYWSDYKGNDANGDGIGDTAYNINSDADSHPLIEPWENYFTPTQILPPVVTVPLIYNGKLFVGCVDNKIYALNATDSAQIIWTSEQLNGNISKYLSVDDTGVYATATTRIFPYPADGFVYKLNPENGAIIWRYRNGAPITGGVDNDLVFVGYRGGYVDDGYAIALNKTTGTKVWGPIHITDCGTSLPAIDGNRVYISGHAMTGVKFRAIYYNGTLAWTDYFGKASHRYIIVEGKDVFTLYSPPPHIGVDTRNWYIKIYNSTTGRRIGTYSVGKNYYGGDFAIAPDKIILTNSSGVFAYNRSNFSLLWNCSLSAKPYREQPIVTRDTVIVATKDNRINFIDSLSGQIYRIEEIGANLTSPMSLVVGPSGCIYIGTEDGIRSISFPTTGEYVNWISYGRDFRHTGYVDCLREKEYYIFDTGSPSNPYPSISGTHNGTIIPSHDINVNKLYTYPCPGTGGHTEYARIWNKTWNATATWDGYASDWHNITFDNPVVLLANKTYNYTIRTGSYPQIHHNTSLLTPNGWINCTKFTDANGKVYYDWIPAIKLE
;
A
#
# COMPACT_ATOMS: atom_id res chain seq x y z
N THR A 1 -7.17 -12.17 42.57
CA THR A 1 -8.36 -12.25 43.45
C THR A 1 -9.34 -13.22 42.81
N VAL A 2 -9.69 -14.26 43.57
CA VAL A 2 -10.46 -15.44 43.14
C VAL A 2 -11.97 -15.14 43.18
N ALA A 3 -12.73 -15.55 42.15
CA ALA A 3 -14.15 -15.87 42.26
C ALA A 3 -14.60 -16.73 41.06
N ASP A 4 -15.25 -17.85 41.39
CA ASP A 4 -15.80 -18.90 40.55
C ASP A 4 -16.85 -18.46 39.51
N ALA A 5 -16.95 -19.23 38.42
CA ALA A 5 -18.20 -19.41 37.70
C ALA A 5 -18.34 -20.86 37.21
N THR A 6 -19.24 -21.58 37.87
CA THR A 6 -19.71 -22.93 37.58
C THR A 6 -20.76 -22.98 36.47
N SER A 7 -20.74 -24.08 35.69
CA SER A 7 -21.81 -24.67 34.84
C SER A 7 -22.23 -23.84 33.61
N TRP A 8 -22.49 -24.40 32.42
CA TRP A 8 -23.59 -25.31 32.08
C TRP A 8 -23.28 -26.16 30.83
N ASN A 9 -23.79 -27.39 30.80
CA ASN A 9 -23.90 -28.27 29.62
C ASN A 9 -25.31 -28.16 28.99
N VAL A 10 -25.34 -28.32 27.66
CA VAL A 10 -26.41 -28.34 26.62
C VAL A 10 -27.35 -29.58 26.82
N PRO A 11 -28.60 -29.76 26.28
CA PRO A 11 -29.11 -29.33 24.95
C PRO A 11 -30.64 -29.07 24.70
N ALA A 12 -30.90 -28.54 23.48
CA ALA A 12 -32.06 -28.71 22.58
C ALA A 12 -33.49 -28.14 22.87
N THR A 13 -34.00 -27.43 21.84
CA THR A 13 -35.40 -27.19 21.41
C THR A 13 -36.36 -26.38 22.30
N ALA A 14 -36.75 -25.17 21.83
CA ALA A 14 -38.17 -24.76 21.62
C ALA A 14 -38.26 -23.30 21.12
N LYS A 15 -39.07 -23.07 20.08
CA LYS A 15 -39.58 -21.75 19.68
C LYS A 15 -40.63 -21.27 20.68
N LEU A 16 -40.68 -19.96 20.97
CA LEU A 16 -41.86 -19.07 21.08
C LEU A 16 -41.46 -17.73 21.77
N GLY A 17 -41.75 -16.59 21.15
CA GLY A 17 -41.87 -15.28 21.83
C GLY A 17 -43.29 -15.11 22.44
N PRO A 18 -43.78 -13.90 22.81
CA PRO A 18 -43.14 -12.57 22.90
C PRO A 18 -43.47 -11.76 24.21
N TYR A 19 -42.88 -10.55 24.36
CA TYR A 19 -43.30 -9.40 25.24
C TYR A 19 -43.33 -9.64 26.79
N ASN A 20 -43.08 -8.71 27.73
CA ASN A 20 -42.93 -7.26 27.78
C ASN A 20 -42.24 -6.81 29.10
N LYS A 21 -41.67 -5.60 29.06
CA LYS A 21 -41.12 -4.69 30.12
C LYS A 21 -41.58 -4.87 31.59
N THR A 22 -40.65 -4.66 32.54
CA THR A 22 -40.51 -3.42 33.35
C THR A 22 -39.34 -3.45 34.39
N SER A 23 -38.39 -2.50 34.23
CA SER A 23 -37.66 -1.69 35.25
C SER A 23 -36.80 -2.39 36.35
N ARG A 24 -35.63 -1.91 36.82
CA ARG A 24 -35.04 -0.57 36.95
C ARG A 24 -33.49 -0.60 36.91
N GLU A 25 -32.94 0.42 36.26
CA GLU A 25 -31.80 1.30 36.59
C GLU A 25 -30.64 0.81 37.49
N GLY A 26 -29.42 1.00 36.95
CA GLY A 26 -28.14 0.99 37.65
C GLY A 26 -27.00 1.29 36.69
N THR A 27 -26.85 2.56 36.31
CA THR A 27 -25.73 3.13 35.53
C THR A 27 -24.42 3.05 36.31
N ILE A 28 -23.33 2.58 35.68
CA ILE A 28 -21.95 2.76 36.18
C ILE A 28 -21.24 3.69 35.20
N ALA A 29 -20.84 4.84 35.71
CA ALA A 29 -20.10 5.88 35.02
C ALA A 29 -18.59 5.54 34.96
N ASP A 30 -17.98 6.05 33.89
CA ASP A 30 -16.55 6.06 33.60
C ASP A 30 -15.70 6.66 34.74
N ILE A 31 -14.52 6.08 34.97
CA ILE A 31 -13.39 6.77 35.59
C ILE A 31 -12.30 6.92 34.53
N ILE A 32 -12.28 8.11 33.93
CA ILE A 32 -11.12 8.70 33.26
C ILE A 32 -10.25 9.31 34.35
N VAL A 33 -8.96 9.00 34.37
CA VAL A 33 -7.97 9.77 35.15
C VAL A 33 -7.18 10.63 34.18
N ASP A 34 -7.51 11.92 34.16
CA ASP A 34 -6.78 12.99 33.47
C ASP A 34 -5.46 13.32 34.18
N GLU A 35 -4.43 13.59 33.38
CA GLU A 35 -3.19 14.25 33.80
C GLU A 35 -3.44 15.74 34.12
N PRO A 36 -2.83 16.32 35.17
CA PRO A 36 -2.80 17.77 35.31
C PRO A 36 -1.52 18.37 34.70
N LYS A 37 -1.70 19.21 33.67
CA LYS A 37 -0.79 20.31 33.34
C LYS A 37 -0.99 21.44 34.35
N ILE A 38 0.08 21.86 35.04
CA ILE A 38 0.10 23.08 35.85
C ILE A 38 1.09 24.07 35.22
N THR A 39 0.56 25.23 34.82
CA THR A 39 1.31 26.45 34.52
C THR A 39 1.07 27.47 35.64
N GLY A 40 2.12 28.11 36.17
CA GLY A 40 2.00 29.29 37.03
C GLY A 40 3.21 29.55 37.94
N ASN A 41 4.08 30.48 37.52
CA ASN A 41 5.16 31.12 38.31
C ASN A 41 4.64 31.74 39.61
N VAL A 42 5.45 31.82 40.70
CA VAL A 42 6.26 33.00 41.15
C VAL A 42 7.17 32.65 42.37
N ASN A 43 8.43 33.11 42.30
CA ASN A 43 9.41 33.53 43.33
C ASN A 43 10.05 32.57 44.38
N ALA A 44 11.35 32.33 44.13
CA ALA A 44 12.51 32.57 45.00
C ALA A 44 12.52 32.11 46.47
N SER A 45 13.34 31.11 46.78
CA SER A 45 14.54 31.32 47.63
C SER A 45 15.49 30.12 47.55
N THR A 46 16.76 30.45 47.73
CA THR A 46 17.99 29.67 47.59
C THR A 46 18.16 28.55 48.62
N THR A 47 18.74 27.41 48.23
CA THR A 47 19.97 26.84 48.83
C THR A 47 20.44 25.56 48.11
N THR A 48 21.63 25.64 47.50
CA THR A 48 22.75 24.67 47.43
C THR A 48 22.45 23.19 47.75
N THR A 49 22.75 22.18 46.92
CA THR A 49 24.10 21.76 46.46
C THR A 49 24.07 20.84 45.21
N LYS A 50 25.18 20.85 44.46
CA LYS A 50 25.48 20.25 43.15
C LYS A 50 25.88 18.72 43.22
N PRO A 51 26.14 18.03 42.08
CA PRO A 51 25.60 16.70 41.75
C PRO A 51 26.66 15.60 41.55
N HIS A 52 26.24 14.36 41.25
CA HIS A 52 27.09 13.38 40.56
C HIS A 52 26.41 12.72 39.36
N ASN A 53 27.11 12.84 38.23
CA ASN A 53 26.82 12.29 36.90
C ASN A 53 26.95 10.77 36.86
N VAL A 54 26.10 10.11 36.06
CA VAL A 54 26.35 8.79 35.47
C VAL A 54 26.17 8.90 33.96
N PRO A 55 27.18 8.54 33.13
CA PRO A 55 26.97 8.34 31.71
C PRO A 55 26.90 6.86 31.32
N ILE A 56 25.99 6.65 30.37
CA ILE A 56 25.64 5.48 29.55
C ILE A 56 26.86 4.87 28.83
N ARG A 57 26.89 3.54 28.67
CA ARG A 57 27.39 2.86 27.45
C ARG A 57 26.96 1.39 27.33
N SER A 58 26.51 1.06 26.11
CA SER A 58 26.04 -0.24 25.60
C SER A 58 27.14 -1.32 25.51
N PRO A 59 26.81 -2.63 25.52
CA PRO A 59 27.76 -3.70 25.23
C PRO A 59 27.72 -4.18 23.76
N PRO A 60 28.88 -4.48 23.13
CA PRO A 60 28.98 -5.18 21.85
C PRO A 60 29.18 -6.70 22.02
N PRO A 61 28.97 -7.50 20.94
CA PRO A 61 28.92 -8.96 20.97
C PRO A 61 30.32 -9.58 20.88
N LYS A 62 30.55 -10.75 21.51
CA LYS A 62 31.68 -11.63 21.16
C LYS A 62 31.30 -13.11 21.11
N THR A 63 31.69 -13.66 19.98
CA THR A 63 31.72 -15.02 19.46
C THR A 63 32.37 -16.06 20.38
N ILE A 64 31.79 -17.26 20.38
CA ILE A 64 32.36 -18.50 20.91
C ILE A 64 33.19 -19.16 19.81
N THR A 65 34.44 -19.52 20.11
CA THR A 65 35.21 -20.55 19.39
C THR A 65 36.11 -21.31 20.36
N GLY A 66 35.83 -22.61 20.52
CA GLY A 66 36.81 -23.70 20.44
C GLY A 66 37.84 -23.99 21.56
N ILE A 67 37.65 -25.19 22.16
CA ILE A 67 38.64 -26.28 22.36
C ILE A 67 39.51 -26.32 23.65
N PHE A 68 39.29 -27.41 24.41
CA PHE A 68 40.15 -28.24 25.30
C PHE A 68 41.47 -27.71 25.88
N LEU A 69 41.65 -27.85 27.21
CA LEU A 69 42.54 -28.85 27.87
C LEU A 69 42.69 -28.56 29.38
N GLY A 70 42.75 -29.65 30.17
CA GLY A 70 43.77 -29.80 31.23
C GLY A 70 43.44 -29.29 32.63
N GLY A 71 43.27 -30.22 33.57
CA GLY A 71 43.16 -29.94 34.99
C GLY A 71 44.50 -29.72 35.72
N LYS A 72 44.36 -29.77 37.06
CA LYS A 72 45.33 -29.62 38.17
C LYS A 72 45.36 -28.23 38.79
N GLY A 73 45.09 -28.21 40.10
CA GLY A 73 45.08 -27.03 40.95
C GLY A 73 46.46 -26.50 41.31
N TRP A 74 46.48 -25.55 42.23
CA TRP A 74 47.18 -25.59 43.52
C TRP A 74 46.85 -24.29 44.29
N ASP A 75 46.86 -24.43 45.62
CA ASP A 75 46.51 -23.47 46.67
C ASP A 75 47.23 -22.12 46.60
N PHE A 76 46.61 -21.09 47.21
CA PHE A 76 47.32 -20.36 48.26
C PHE A 76 46.39 -19.81 49.35
N CYS A 77 46.89 -20.00 50.57
CA CYS A 77 46.30 -19.82 51.88
C CYS A 77 46.10 -18.33 52.29
N GLY A 78 45.05 -18.06 53.07
CA GLY A 78 44.77 -16.74 53.66
C GLY A 78 44.05 -16.83 55.01
N ARG A 79 44.81 -17.22 56.05
CA ARG A 79 44.64 -16.99 57.51
C ARG A 79 43.27 -17.14 58.19
N ILE A 80 43.29 -18.15 59.08
CA ILE A 80 42.42 -18.48 60.20
C ILE A 80 42.30 -17.32 61.21
N ASN A 81 41.06 -17.05 61.65
CA ASN A 81 40.77 -16.63 63.02
C ASN A 81 39.71 -17.57 63.60
N ASN A 82 40.09 -18.27 64.67
CA ASN A 82 39.25 -19.19 65.42
C ASN A 82 38.14 -18.45 66.18
N ALA A 83 36.89 -18.71 65.82
CA ALA A 83 35.78 -18.70 66.77
C ALA A 83 35.03 -20.03 66.60
N LYS A 84 35.27 -20.92 67.56
CA LYS A 84 34.66 -22.23 67.71
C LYS A 84 33.19 -22.01 68.11
N LEU A 85 32.27 -22.07 67.15
CA LEU A 85 30.86 -22.29 67.40
C LEU A 85 30.51 -23.68 66.87
N CYS A 86 30.21 -24.56 67.81
CA CYS A 86 29.81 -25.93 67.60
C CYS A 86 28.53 -26.00 66.75
N GLY A 87 28.56 -26.82 65.70
CA GLY A 87 27.40 -27.12 64.88
C GLY A 87 27.70 -27.16 63.39
N GLU A 88 28.75 -27.85 62.95
CA GLU A 88 28.78 -28.38 61.58
C GLU A 88 27.63 -29.41 61.49
N LYS A 89 26.46 -28.96 61.03
CA LYS A 89 25.63 -29.84 60.22
C LYS A 89 26.42 -30.00 58.92
N ASP A 90 26.94 -31.20 58.70
CA ASP A 90 27.46 -31.63 57.41
C ASP A 90 26.60 -31.03 56.29
N ALA A 91 27.23 -30.34 55.33
CA ALA A 91 26.57 -30.06 54.07
C ALA A 91 26.06 -31.41 53.54
N PRO A 92 24.77 -31.54 53.14
CA PRO A 92 24.24 -32.83 52.78
C PRO A 92 25.02 -33.34 51.57
N HIS A 93 25.75 -34.44 51.75
CA HIS A 93 26.32 -35.19 50.65
C HIS A 93 25.17 -35.57 49.71
N SER A 94 25.27 -35.20 48.43
CA SER A 94 24.32 -35.64 47.41
C SER A 94 24.39 -37.17 47.32
N ASN A 95 23.41 -37.87 47.87
CA ASN A 95 23.38 -39.33 47.84
C ASN A 95 22.63 -39.82 46.60
N ILE A 96 23.02 -40.99 46.10
CA ILE A 96 22.28 -41.72 45.07
C ILE A 96 21.37 -42.72 45.79
N ILE A 97 20.07 -42.70 45.49
CA ILE A 97 19.06 -43.59 46.05
C ILE A 97 18.50 -44.44 44.92
N TYR A 98 18.43 -45.76 45.11
CA TYR A 98 17.83 -46.69 44.15
C TYR A 98 16.42 -47.12 44.58
N VAL A 99 15.46 -47.03 43.65
CA VAL A 99 14.08 -47.51 43.82
C VAL A 99 13.86 -48.72 42.90
N PRO A 100 13.40 -49.88 43.41
CA PRO A 100 12.85 -50.10 44.75
C PRO A 100 13.84 -50.57 45.83
N ASP A 101 15.14 -50.63 45.53
CA ASP A 101 16.16 -51.28 46.39
C ASP A 101 16.19 -50.74 47.82
N GLU A 102 16.20 -49.41 47.98
CA GLU A 102 16.26 -48.75 49.29
C GLU A 102 14.87 -48.32 49.79
N TYR A 103 13.99 -47.94 48.85
CA TYR A 103 12.61 -47.57 49.12
C TYR A 103 11.70 -48.16 48.06
N VAL A 104 10.68 -48.91 48.48
CA VAL A 104 9.73 -49.57 47.57
C VAL A 104 8.86 -48.62 46.75
N LYS A 105 8.83 -47.32 47.10
CA LYS A 105 8.02 -46.27 46.46
C LYS A 105 8.89 -45.09 46.08
N ILE A 106 8.61 -44.47 44.94
CA ILE A 106 9.33 -43.27 44.49
C ILE A 106 9.08 -42.13 45.47
N GLN A 107 7.84 -41.94 45.94
CA GLN A 107 7.54 -40.86 46.90
C GLN A 107 8.35 -41.01 48.20
N TRP A 108 8.52 -42.24 48.70
CA TRP A 108 9.31 -42.46 49.91
C TRP A 108 10.78 -42.11 49.71
N ALA A 109 11.35 -42.37 48.54
CA ALA A 109 12.69 -41.91 48.21
C ALA A 109 12.77 -40.37 48.18
N VAL A 110 11.77 -39.68 47.61
CA VAL A 110 11.69 -38.21 47.59
C VAL A 110 11.60 -37.62 49.00
N ASP A 111 10.76 -38.20 49.86
CA ASP A 111 10.56 -37.75 51.24
C ASP A 111 11.85 -37.85 52.06
N ASN A 112 12.64 -38.90 51.85
CA ASN A 112 13.89 -39.17 52.59
C ASN A 112 15.15 -38.58 51.94
N ALA A 113 15.10 -38.21 50.66
CA ALA A 113 16.22 -37.60 49.97
C ALA A 113 16.56 -36.21 50.55
N SER A 114 17.86 -35.94 50.63
CA SER A 114 18.38 -34.59 50.85
C SER A 114 18.36 -33.79 49.54
N ALA A 115 18.26 -32.46 49.63
CA ALA A 115 18.36 -31.61 48.43
C ALA A 115 19.66 -31.88 47.65
N GLY A 116 19.58 -31.92 46.32
CA GLY A 116 20.66 -32.28 45.41
C GLY A 116 20.88 -33.78 45.21
N SER A 117 20.13 -34.65 45.91
CA SER A 117 20.24 -36.11 45.73
C SER A 117 19.75 -36.57 44.36
N THR A 118 20.24 -37.74 43.93
CA THR A 118 19.80 -38.41 42.71
C THR A 118 19.02 -39.67 43.07
N ILE A 119 17.77 -39.76 42.61
CA ILE A 119 16.91 -40.94 42.71
C ILE A 119 16.93 -41.64 41.36
N ILE A 120 17.42 -42.88 41.34
CA ILE A 120 17.43 -43.76 40.17
C ILE A 120 16.31 -44.79 40.33
N VAL A 121 15.36 -44.78 39.40
CA VAL A 121 14.20 -45.67 39.43
C VAL A 121 14.42 -46.81 38.43
N ARG A 122 14.44 -48.05 38.92
CA ARG A 122 14.59 -49.25 38.10
C ARG A 122 13.35 -49.48 37.23
N ASP A 123 13.51 -50.33 36.22
CA ASP A 123 12.45 -50.68 35.28
C ASP A 123 11.24 -51.29 36.00
N GLY A 124 10.05 -50.95 35.51
CA GLY A 124 8.79 -51.37 36.12
C GLY A 124 7.69 -50.31 36.03
N THR A 125 6.53 -50.66 36.59
CA THR A 125 5.37 -49.77 36.67
C THR A 125 5.12 -49.37 38.12
N TYR A 126 5.18 -48.06 38.37
CA TYR A 126 4.96 -47.44 39.68
C TYR A 126 3.62 -46.70 39.63
N ASN A 127 2.64 -47.16 40.41
CA ASN A 127 1.33 -46.51 40.50
C ASN A 127 1.36 -45.52 41.67
N GLU A 128 1.74 -44.27 41.39
CA GLU A 128 2.00 -43.22 42.38
C GLU A 128 1.66 -41.84 41.80
N ASN A 129 1.36 -40.88 42.67
CA ASN A 129 1.39 -39.45 42.41
C ASN A 129 2.53 -38.89 43.27
N ILE A 130 3.47 -38.17 42.66
CA ILE A 130 4.77 -37.86 43.25
C ILE A 130 4.91 -36.35 43.45
N ASN A 131 5.05 -35.95 44.71
CA ASN A 131 5.22 -34.56 45.11
C ASN A 131 6.71 -34.29 45.35
N VAL A 132 7.30 -33.48 44.45
CA VAL A 132 8.71 -33.10 44.44
C VAL A 132 8.86 -31.69 44.98
N ASN A 133 9.12 -31.59 46.28
CA ASN A 133 9.21 -30.34 47.04
C ASN A 133 10.65 -29.99 47.47
N LYS A 134 11.65 -30.64 46.87
CA LYS A 134 13.09 -30.38 47.08
C LYS A 134 13.81 -30.45 45.74
N SER A 135 14.91 -29.71 45.60
CA SER A 135 15.81 -29.85 44.46
C SER A 135 16.34 -31.29 44.40
N LEU A 136 16.01 -32.03 43.35
CA LEU A 136 16.31 -33.45 43.20
C LEU A 136 16.54 -33.79 41.72
N THR A 137 17.35 -34.81 41.47
CA THR A 137 17.39 -35.47 40.17
C THR A 137 16.65 -36.80 40.28
N ILE A 138 15.52 -36.94 39.60
CA ILE A 138 14.73 -38.18 39.54
C ILE A 138 14.82 -38.69 38.11
N ARG A 139 15.37 -39.88 37.92
CA ARG A 139 15.54 -40.46 36.58
C ARG A 139 15.31 -41.95 36.57
N SER A 140 14.86 -42.47 35.44
CA SER A 140 14.86 -43.92 35.23
C SER A 140 16.27 -44.46 35.02
N GLU A 141 16.42 -45.76 35.23
CA GLU A 141 17.64 -46.49 34.95
C GLU A 141 17.84 -46.70 33.44
N ASN A 142 16.82 -47.21 32.74
CA ASN A 142 16.92 -47.62 31.33
C ASN A 142 15.95 -46.88 30.38
N GLY A 143 15.58 -45.63 30.71
CA GLY A 143 14.80 -44.77 29.82
C GLY A 143 13.30 -45.05 29.80
N SER A 144 12.58 -44.23 29.01
CA SER A 144 11.11 -44.09 29.10
C SER A 144 10.33 -45.33 28.70
N GLU A 145 10.90 -46.21 27.86
CA GLU A 145 10.22 -47.45 27.44
C GLU A 145 10.14 -48.51 28.56
N ASN A 146 11.00 -48.41 29.59
CA ASN A 146 11.12 -49.44 30.62
C ASN A 146 10.59 -49.03 32.00
N CYS A 147 10.47 -47.72 32.28
CA CYS A 147 10.01 -47.20 33.56
C CYS A 147 8.74 -46.35 33.39
N ILE A 148 7.62 -46.86 33.90
CA ILE A 148 6.30 -46.23 33.81
C ILE A 148 5.89 -45.71 35.18
N VAL A 149 5.61 -44.41 35.28
CA VAL A 149 4.93 -43.81 36.43
C VAL A 149 3.49 -43.51 36.02
N LYS A 150 2.55 -44.15 36.72
CA LYS A 150 1.13 -44.04 36.44
C LYS A 150 0.42 -43.42 37.63
N ALA A 151 -0.43 -42.43 37.39
CA ALA A 151 -1.23 -41.79 38.44
C ALA A 151 -2.01 -42.85 39.25
N ALA A 152 -1.86 -42.83 40.57
CA ALA A 152 -2.68 -43.64 41.47
C ALA A 152 -4.06 -43.00 41.69
N ASN A 153 -4.07 -41.68 41.84
CA ASN A 153 -5.24 -40.82 41.78
C ASN A 153 -5.31 -40.15 40.41
N LEU A 154 -6.38 -40.42 39.66
CA LEU A 154 -6.56 -39.89 38.31
C LEU A 154 -6.79 -38.37 38.31
N ASP A 155 -7.36 -37.82 39.39
CA ASP A 155 -7.67 -36.40 39.55
C ASP A 155 -6.47 -35.55 40.02
N ASP A 156 -5.30 -36.16 40.15
CA ASP A 156 -4.08 -35.53 40.63
C ASP A 156 -2.92 -35.69 39.63
N HIS A 157 -1.91 -34.85 39.73
CA HIS A 157 -0.74 -34.85 38.85
C HIS A 157 0.11 -36.12 39.06
N VAL A 158 0.77 -36.63 38.01
CA VAL A 158 1.70 -37.77 38.19
C VAL A 158 2.97 -37.31 38.90
N PHE A 159 3.55 -36.20 38.43
CA PHE A 159 4.60 -35.46 39.11
C PHE A 159 4.13 -34.03 39.37
N GLU A 160 4.06 -33.63 40.64
CA GLU A 160 3.87 -32.26 41.08
C GLU A 160 5.20 -31.70 41.59
N VAL A 161 5.74 -30.69 40.90
CA VAL A 161 7.04 -30.10 41.16
C VAL A 161 6.84 -28.69 41.69
N THR A 162 7.21 -28.47 42.95
CA THR A 162 7.07 -27.20 43.68
C THR A 162 8.41 -26.64 44.18
N ALA A 163 9.51 -27.28 43.81
CA ALA A 163 10.86 -26.84 44.14
C ALA A 163 11.70 -26.55 42.90
N ASP A 164 12.56 -25.55 43.02
CA ASP A 164 13.54 -25.21 42.00
C ASP A 164 14.58 -26.31 41.79
N TRP A 165 15.25 -26.27 40.64
CA TRP A 165 16.38 -27.15 40.31
C TRP A 165 16.03 -28.65 40.39
N VAL A 166 14.83 -29.01 39.91
CA VAL A 166 14.39 -30.40 39.80
C VAL A 166 14.63 -30.94 38.39
N ASN A 167 15.23 -32.12 38.30
CA ASN A 167 15.45 -32.82 37.04
C ASN A 167 14.58 -34.09 37.01
N ILE A 168 13.73 -34.24 36.00
CA ILE A 168 12.91 -35.44 35.78
C ILE A 168 13.21 -35.99 34.39
N SER A 169 13.67 -37.25 34.32
CA SER A 169 14.04 -37.84 33.03
C SER A 169 13.83 -39.33 32.86
N GLY A 170 13.54 -39.73 31.62
CA GLY A 170 13.50 -41.13 31.21
C GLY A 170 12.25 -41.89 31.66
N PHE A 171 11.13 -41.23 31.93
CA PHE A 171 9.90 -41.92 32.35
C PHE A 171 8.85 -41.96 31.23
N THR A 172 8.05 -43.02 31.18
CA THR A 172 6.70 -42.92 30.66
C THR A 172 5.79 -42.41 31.78
N VAL A 173 5.11 -41.29 31.56
CA VAL A 173 4.27 -40.60 32.56
C VAL A 173 2.82 -40.60 32.07
N SER A 174 1.91 -41.25 32.81
CA SER A 174 0.54 -41.49 32.33
C SER A 174 -0.53 -41.60 33.42
N GLY A 175 -1.80 -41.56 33.01
CA GLY A 175 -2.93 -41.93 33.86
C GLY A 175 -3.59 -40.78 34.62
N ALA A 176 -3.02 -39.58 34.63
CA ALA A 176 -3.62 -38.39 35.24
C ALA A 176 -4.77 -37.86 34.37
N ASN A 177 -5.91 -38.56 34.34
CA ASN A 177 -7.03 -38.38 33.41
C ASN A 177 -8.31 -37.82 34.04
N GLY A 178 -8.24 -37.35 35.29
CA GLY A 178 -9.31 -36.57 35.90
C GLY A 178 -9.69 -35.39 35.02
N GLY A 179 -10.97 -35.05 35.00
CA GLY A 179 -11.49 -34.00 34.13
C GLY A 179 -11.43 -32.63 34.79
N TYR A 180 -12.28 -31.73 34.27
CA TYR A 180 -12.68 -30.52 35.00
C TYR A 180 -13.25 -30.89 36.39
N PRO A 181 -12.93 -30.14 37.46
CA PRO A 181 -12.15 -28.89 37.50
C PRO A 181 -10.64 -29.05 37.73
N HIS A 182 -10.13 -30.28 37.85
CA HIS A 182 -8.79 -30.54 38.37
C HIS A 182 -7.65 -30.39 37.34
N TYR A 183 -7.95 -30.59 36.04
CA TYR A 183 -6.95 -30.52 34.95
C TYR A 183 -5.60 -31.23 35.25
N PRO A 184 -5.64 -32.47 35.76
CA PRO A 184 -4.46 -33.19 36.21
C PRO A 184 -3.46 -33.40 35.07
N THR A 185 -2.18 -33.37 35.40
CA THR A 185 -1.11 -33.22 34.42
C THR A 185 -0.08 -34.33 34.63
N GLY A 186 0.50 -34.83 33.55
CA GLY A 186 1.62 -35.78 33.64
C GLY A 186 2.77 -35.19 34.45
N VAL A 187 3.34 -34.07 34.01
CA VAL A 187 4.37 -33.35 34.75
C VAL A 187 3.93 -31.90 34.98
N TYR A 188 3.67 -31.54 36.23
CA TYR A 188 3.18 -30.24 36.64
C TYR A 188 4.27 -29.49 37.41
N LEU A 189 4.65 -28.30 36.93
CA LEU A 189 5.54 -27.38 37.62
C LEU A 189 4.72 -26.19 38.10
N ASP A 190 4.77 -25.90 39.39
CA ASP A 190 4.08 -24.79 40.02
C ASP A 190 5.05 -23.96 40.86
N ASN A 191 5.24 -22.70 40.45
CA ASN A 191 6.18 -21.78 41.08
C ASN A 191 7.60 -22.39 41.25
N ALA A 192 8.05 -23.16 40.25
CA ALA A 192 9.35 -23.83 40.26
C ALA A 192 10.22 -23.34 39.09
N GLU A 193 11.46 -22.93 39.40
CA GLU A 193 12.41 -22.41 38.43
C GLU A 193 13.62 -23.33 38.22
N TYR A 194 14.30 -23.17 37.07
CA TYR A 194 15.52 -23.89 36.73
C TYR A 194 15.39 -25.42 36.71
N CYS A 195 14.20 -25.92 36.39
CA CYS A 195 13.91 -27.35 36.30
C CYS A 195 14.24 -27.91 34.91
N ASN A 196 14.61 -29.19 34.83
CA ASN A 196 14.89 -29.88 33.56
C ASN A 196 13.99 -31.12 33.41
N ILE A 197 13.06 -31.07 32.47
CA ILE A 197 12.17 -32.18 32.13
C ILE A 197 12.63 -32.74 30.79
N THR A 198 13.28 -33.91 30.81
CA THR A 198 14.00 -34.40 29.62
C THR A 198 13.77 -35.87 29.29
N SER A 199 13.67 -36.19 28.01
CA SER A 199 13.59 -37.58 27.54
C SER A 199 12.45 -38.40 28.17
N ASN A 200 11.31 -37.77 28.44
CA ASN A 200 10.11 -38.43 28.95
C ASN A 200 9.09 -38.68 27.84
N LYS A 201 8.30 -39.74 28.01
CA LYS A 201 7.13 -40.06 27.19
C LYS A 201 5.86 -39.76 28.00
N VAL A 202 5.27 -38.59 27.78
CA VAL A 202 4.14 -38.09 28.58
C VAL A 202 2.84 -38.28 27.80
N GLN A 203 2.00 -39.21 28.24
CA GLN A 203 0.86 -39.66 27.44
C GLN A 203 -0.36 -40.09 28.25
N ASN A 204 -1.54 -40.00 27.63
CA ASN A 204 -2.82 -40.40 28.25
C ASN A 204 -3.00 -39.73 29.62
N ASN A 205 -2.84 -38.41 29.65
CA ASN A 205 -3.18 -37.53 30.76
C ASN A 205 -4.18 -36.47 30.26
N HIS A 206 -4.78 -35.70 31.17
CA HIS A 206 -5.58 -34.55 30.79
C HIS A 206 -4.71 -33.49 30.14
N ARG A 207 -3.59 -33.09 30.79
CA ARG A 207 -2.50 -32.31 30.18
C ARG A 207 -1.18 -33.07 30.24
N GLY A 208 -0.31 -32.85 29.27
CA GLY A 208 1.00 -33.48 29.22
C GLY A 208 1.99 -32.88 30.21
N ILE A 209 2.65 -31.79 29.83
CA ILE A 209 3.59 -31.03 30.66
C ILE A 209 3.04 -29.63 30.85
N SER A 210 2.89 -29.16 32.09
CA SER A 210 2.37 -27.82 32.40
C SER A 210 3.33 -27.07 33.31
N LEU A 211 3.66 -25.84 32.94
CA LEU A 211 4.43 -24.89 33.72
C LEU A 211 3.50 -23.75 34.11
N GLN A 212 3.25 -23.58 35.40
CA GLN A 212 2.50 -22.46 35.96
C GLN A 212 3.41 -21.63 36.84
N TYR A 213 3.52 -20.33 36.53
CA TYR A 213 4.42 -19.40 37.23
C TYR A 213 5.87 -19.92 37.33
N SER A 214 6.30 -20.72 36.35
CA SER A 214 7.54 -21.51 36.40
C SER A 214 8.45 -21.10 35.24
N SER A 215 9.50 -20.35 35.56
CA SER A 215 10.38 -19.71 34.59
C SER A 215 11.76 -20.38 34.54
N ASN A 216 12.59 -20.00 33.57
CA ASN A 216 14.00 -20.39 33.50
C ASN A 216 14.26 -21.91 33.40
N SER A 217 13.29 -22.69 32.94
CA SER A 217 13.32 -24.16 32.90
C SER A 217 13.51 -24.73 31.48
N SER A 218 13.95 -25.99 31.39
CA SER A 218 14.22 -26.67 30.12
C SER A 218 13.34 -27.91 29.93
N ILE A 219 12.62 -27.95 28.81
CA ILE A 219 11.77 -29.05 28.36
C ILE A 219 12.36 -29.61 27.07
N ILE A 220 13.11 -30.72 27.16
CA ILE A 220 13.99 -31.17 26.06
C ILE A 220 13.78 -32.64 25.70
N ASN A 221 13.73 -32.95 24.40
CA ASN A 221 13.65 -34.33 23.89
C ASN A 221 12.47 -35.15 24.45
N ASN A 222 11.35 -34.51 24.80
CA ASN A 222 10.18 -35.24 25.29
C ASN A 222 9.26 -35.65 24.14
N THR A 223 8.59 -36.79 24.29
CA THR A 223 7.46 -37.20 23.44
C THR A 223 6.18 -36.98 24.24
N VAL A 224 5.34 -36.04 23.82
CA VAL A 224 4.13 -35.63 24.52
C VAL A 224 2.92 -35.88 23.64
N GLN A 225 2.15 -36.93 23.94
CA GLN A 225 1.15 -37.43 23.00
C GLN A 225 -0.12 -37.98 23.63
N ASN A 226 -1.23 -37.96 22.89
CA ASN A 226 -2.50 -38.53 23.33
C ASN A 226 -2.99 -37.95 24.67
N ASN A 227 -2.72 -36.67 24.93
CA ASN A 227 -3.26 -35.97 26.09
C ASN A 227 -4.54 -35.24 25.67
N TYR A 228 -5.55 -35.26 26.54
CA TYR A 228 -6.90 -34.83 26.20
C TYR A 228 -7.01 -33.33 25.88
N ASP A 229 -6.23 -32.50 26.57
CA ASP A 229 -6.23 -31.05 26.44
C ASP A 229 -4.91 -30.58 25.79
N ARG A 230 -3.97 -30.05 26.59
CA ARG A 230 -2.72 -29.48 26.08
C ARG A 230 -1.56 -30.46 26.20
N GLY A 231 -0.74 -30.54 25.17
CA GLY A 231 0.53 -31.27 25.18
C GLY A 231 1.51 -30.58 26.13
N ILE A 232 2.03 -29.42 25.72
CA ILE A 232 2.90 -28.58 26.56
C ILE A 232 2.22 -27.24 26.80
N TYR A 233 2.02 -26.86 28.06
CA TYR A 233 1.32 -25.64 28.45
C TYR A 233 2.19 -24.76 29.34
N LEU A 234 2.35 -23.49 28.98
CA LEU A 234 3.04 -22.48 29.76
C LEU A 234 2.03 -21.38 30.14
N TYR A 235 1.89 -21.12 31.44
CA TYR A 235 1.05 -20.06 32.00
C TYR A 235 1.89 -19.17 32.92
N HIS A 236 1.96 -17.86 32.64
CA HIS A 236 2.84 -16.93 33.36
C HIS A 236 4.29 -17.42 33.48
N SER A 237 4.79 -18.12 32.46
CA SER A 237 6.04 -18.89 32.54
C SER A 237 6.99 -18.42 31.45
N SER A 238 8.03 -17.68 31.85
CA SER A 238 8.93 -16.96 30.94
C SER A 238 10.34 -17.56 30.91
N ASN A 239 11.12 -17.22 29.89
CA ASN A 239 12.54 -17.60 29.77
C ASN A 239 12.80 -19.12 29.77
N ASN A 240 11.83 -19.92 29.34
CA ASN A 240 11.96 -21.38 29.23
C ASN A 240 12.51 -21.81 27.86
N ILE A 241 13.15 -22.97 27.83
CA ILE A 241 13.72 -23.59 26.62
C ILE A 241 12.95 -24.87 26.29
N LEU A 242 12.28 -24.89 25.13
CA LEU A 242 11.57 -26.05 24.59
C LEU A 242 12.32 -26.53 23.35
N THR A 243 13.05 -27.64 23.44
CA THR A 243 13.91 -28.10 22.33
C THR A 243 13.71 -29.57 21.98
N ASN A 244 13.61 -29.87 20.68
CA ASN A 244 13.51 -31.24 20.15
C ASN A 244 12.34 -32.06 20.75
N ASN A 245 11.24 -31.42 21.13
CA ASN A 245 10.08 -32.16 21.63
C ASN A 245 9.21 -32.62 20.44
N ASN A 246 8.68 -33.83 20.54
CA ASN A 246 7.66 -34.36 19.65
C ASN A 246 6.30 -34.26 20.36
N VAL A 247 5.40 -33.40 19.87
CA VAL A 247 4.12 -33.07 20.50
C VAL A 247 2.99 -33.41 19.53
N SER A 248 2.32 -34.56 19.74
CA SER A 248 1.38 -35.08 18.74
C SER A 248 0.11 -35.70 19.29
N ASN A 249 -0.99 -35.67 18.53
CA ASN A 249 -2.27 -36.28 18.92
C ASN A 249 -2.82 -35.78 20.26
N ASN A 250 -2.55 -34.53 20.61
CA ASN A 250 -3.20 -33.85 21.73
C ASN A 250 -4.35 -32.98 21.18
N ASN A 251 -5.18 -32.38 22.04
CA ASN A 251 -6.08 -31.35 21.54
C ASN A 251 -5.27 -30.13 21.07
N TRP A 252 -4.50 -29.51 21.95
CA TRP A 252 -3.55 -28.46 21.58
C TRP A 252 -2.12 -28.95 21.78
N GLY A 253 -1.22 -28.60 20.86
CA GLY A 253 0.19 -29.00 20.90
C GLY A 253 0.95 -28.23 21.98
N ILE A 254 1.56 -27.10 21.59
CA ILE A 254 2.32 -26.22 22.49
C ILE A 254 1.56 -24.90 22.64
N ASP A 255 1.18 -24.56 23.86
CA ASP A 255 0.42 -23.35 24.20
C ASP A 255 1.22 -22.48 25.18
N LEU A 256 1.57 -21.26 24.74
CA LEU A 256 2.20 -20.23 25.56
C LEU A 256 1.15 -19.15 25.85
N TYR A 257 0.53 -19.27 27.02
CA TYR A 257 -0.59 -18.45 27.44
C TYR A 257 -0.18 -17.44 28.50
N PHE A 258 -0.69 -16.22 28.37
CA PHE A 258 -0.74 -15.19 29.39
C PHE A 258 0.62 -14.87 30.06
N SER A 259 1.30 -13.84 29.55
CA SER A 259 2.61 -13.39 30.05
C SER A 259 3.70 -14.46 30.05
N SER A 260 3.60 -15.48 29.18
CA SER A 260 4.62 -16.51 28.98
C SER A 260 5.61 -16.05 27.91
N SER A 261 6.48 -15.11 28.29
CA SER A 261 7.31 -14.32 27.36
C SER A 261 8.77 -14.77 27.35
N ASN A 262 9.52 -14.36 26.32
CA ASN A 262 10.96 -14.62 26.18
C ASN A 262 11.33 -16.12 26.17
N ASN A 263 10.41 -17.01 25.80
CA ASN A 263 10.66 -18.44 25.68
C ASN A 263 11.33 -18.77 24.33
N THR A 264 12.15 -19.82 24.31
CA THR A 264 12.83 -20.31 23.10
C THR A 264 12.33 -21.70 22.71
N LEU A 265 11.72 -21.81 21.54
CA LEU A 265 11.22 -23.05 20.96
C LEU A 265 12.08 -23.42 19.75
N THR A 266 12.85 -24.51 19.84
CA THR A 266 13.79 -24.92 18.78
C THR A 266 13.59 -26.37 18.36
N ASN A 267 13.51 -26.62 17.05
CA ASN A 267 13.42 -27.98 16.46
C ASN A 267 12.30 -28.85 17.04
N ASN A 268 11.17 -28.27 17.46
CA ASN A 268 10.04 -29.08 17.92
C ASN A 268 9.20 -29.55 16.73
N ASP A 269 8.76 -30.80 16.79
CA ASP A 269 7.81 -31.40 15.84
C ASP A 269 6.43 -31.44 16.51
N VAL A 270 5.48 -30.71 15.93
CA VAL A 270 4.15 -30.51 16.50
C VAL A 270 3.10 -30.93 15.49
N SER A 271 2.55 -32.13 15.64
CA SER A 271 1.79 -32.76 14.56
C SER A 271 0.48 -33.44 14.99
N ASN A 272 -0.49 -33.47 14.09
CA ASN A 272 -1.75 -34.21 14.28
C ASN A 272 -2.54 -33.83 15.55
N ASN A 273 -2.41 -32.59 16.03
CA ASN A 273 -3.20 -32.12 17.16
C ASN A 273 -4.59 -31.65 16.68
N SER A 274 -5.66 -32.02 17.39
CA SER A 274 -7.04 -31.78 16.93
C SER A 274 -7.50 -30.32 17.01
N GLY A 275 -6.67 -29.45 17.59
CA GLY A 275 -6.80 -28.01 17.67
C GLY A 275 -5.54 -27.30 17.18
N TYR A 276 -4.92 -26.47 18.02
CA TYR A 276 -3.74 -25.69 17.62
C TYR A 276 -2.46 -26.50 17.69
N GLY A 277 -1.55 -26.33 16.73
CA GLY A 277 -0.17 -26.82 16.81
C GLY A 277 0.62 -25.99 17.81
N ILE A 278 1.02 -24.77 17.43
CA ILE A 278 1.64 -23.80 18.33
C ILE A 278 0.72 -22.58 18.49
N LEU A 279 0.39 -22.24 19.73
CA LEU A 279 -0.40 -21.07 20.13
C LEU A 279 0.45 -20.12 20.96
N LEU A 280 0.54 -18.86 20.53
CA LEU A 280 1.17 -17.76 21.26
C LEU A 280 0.07 -16.75 21.61
N GLU A 281 -0.35 -16.72 22.86
CA GLU A 281 -1.49 -15.89 23.28
C GLU A 281 -1.11 -15.02 24.49
N TYR A 282 -1.33 -13.70 24.34
CA TYR A 282 -1.04 -12.69 25.38
C TYR A 282 0.40 -12.76 25.93
N SER A 283 1.33 -13.17 25.07
CA SER A 283 2.72 -13.41 25.40
C SER A 283 3.61 -12.71 24.37
N SER A 284 4.82 -12.28 24.74
CA SER A 284 5.68 -11.51 23.84
C SER A 284 7.10 -12.06 23.79
N ASN A 285 7.88 -11.62 22.81
CA ASN A 285 9.31 -11.86 22.67
C ASN A 285 9.74 -13.33 22.63
N ASN A 286 8.82 -14.25 22.32
CA ASN A 286 9.15 -15.66 22.10
C ASN A 286 9.93 -15.87 20.80
N ASN A 287 10.90 -16.78 20.83
CA ASN A 287 11.78 -17.12 19.71
C ASN A 287 11.51 -18.56 19.22
N LEU A 288 10.98 -18.70 18.01
CA LEU A 288 10.69 -19.98 17.37
C LEU A 288 11.70 -20.20 16.24
N THR A 289 12.51 -21.25 16.32
CA THR A 289 13.49 -21.60 15.28
C THR A 289 13.35 -23.05 14.84
N ASN A 290 13.27 -23.30 13.53
CA ASN A 290 13.24 -24.64 12.92
C ASN A 290 12.13 -25.57 13.46
N ASN A 291 11.01 -25.04 13.93
CA ASN A 291 9.88 -25.88 14.36
C ASN A 291 9.04 -26.30 13.15
N ALA A 292 8.52 -27.52 13.18
CA ALA A 292 7.62 -28.07 12.17
C ALA A 292 6.23 -28.26 12.75
N MET A 293 5.22 -27.72 12.08
CA MET A 293 3.81 -27.90 12.42
C MET A 293 3.13 -28.58 11.23
N SER A 294 2.56 -29.77 11.40
CA SER A 294 1.93 -30.50 10.30
C SER A 294 0.71 -31.31 10.70
N GLY A 295 -0.34 -31.28 9.87
CA GLY A 295 -1.54 -32.08 10.09
C GLY A 295 -2.34 -31.69 11.34
N ASN A 296 -2.06 -30.52 11.93
CA ASN A 296 -2.88 -29.97 13.01
C ASN A 296 -4.14 -29.36 12.41
N LYS A 297 -5.23 -29.27 13.19
CA LYS A 297 -6.43 -28.54 12.74
C LYS A 297 -6.10 -27.08 12.42
N TYR A 298 -5.32 -26.43 13.29
CA TYR A 298 -4.76 -25.10 13.06
C TYR A 298 -3.27 -25.10 13.43
N SER A 299 -2.37 -24.91 12.47
CA SER A 299 -0.94 -25.08 12.70
C SER A 299 -0.33 -24.00 13.61
N LEU A 300 -0.45 -22.72 13.26
CA LEU A 300 0.11 -21.60 14.04
C LEU A 300 -0.95 -20.52 14.32
N ARG A 301 -1.01 -20.03 15.57
CA ARG A 301 -1.79 -18.85 15.96
C ARG A 301 -0.97 -17.92 16.83
N VAL A 302 -1.04 -16.62 16.52
CA VAL A 302 -0.57 -15.54 17.37
C VAL A 302 -1.76 -14.64 17.71
N ASP A 303 -1.92 -14.31 18.99
CA ASP A 303 -2.99 -13.44 19.47
C ASP A 303 -2.58 -12.55 20.65
N GLY A 304 -3.27 -11.42 20.78
CA GLY A 304 -2.88 -10.36 21.70
C GLY A 304 -3.94 -9.29 21.90
N TYR A 305 -4.02 -8.75 23.11
CA TYR A 305 -4.82 -7.55 23.40
C TYR A 305 -3.97 -6.28 23.52
N ARG A 306 -2.62 -6.41 23.44
CA ARG A 306 -1.68 -5.28 23.38
C ARG A 306 -0.77 -5.43 22.17
N PRO A 307 -0.32 -4.31 21.56
CA PRO A 307 0.67 -4.33 20.49
C PRO A 307 1.90 -5.22 20.76
N CYS A 308 2.45 -5.19 21.98
CA CYS A 308 3.64 -5.96 22.34
C CYS A 308 3.46 -7.48 22.26
N ASN A 309 2.23 -8.01 22.33
CA ASN A 309 1.95 -9.44 22.26
C ASN A 309 2.20 -10.04 20.87
N PHE A 310 2.35 -9.22 19.84
CA PHE A 310 2.62 -9.68 18.48
C PHE A 310 4.13 -9.69 18.15
N PHE A 311 4.99 -9.23 19.05
CA PHE A 311 6.43 -9.16 18.78
C PHE A 311 7.08 -10.51 19.10
N HIS A 312 7.33 -11.30 18.05
CA HIS A 312 8.00 -12.59 18.14
C HIS A 312 9.11 -12.70 17.09
N LYS A 313 10.08 -13.57 17.36
CA LYS A 313 11.10 -13.94 16.38
C LYS A 313 10.79 -15.33 15.84
N MET A 314 10.57 -15.45 14.54
CA MET A 314 10.37 -16.75 13.90
C MET A 314 11.34 -16.93 12.74
N VAL A 315 12.15 -17.99 12.79
CA VAL A 315 13.17 -18.28 11.77
C VAL A 315 13.05 -19.73 11.33
N ASN A 316 12.95 -19.96 10.02
CA ASN A 316 12.96 -21.30 9.41
C ASN A 316 11.91 -22.28 9.94
N ASN A 317 10.79 -21.77 10.48
CA ASN A 317 9.67 -22.64 10.87
C ASN A 317 8.86 -23.03 9.65
N LYS A 318 8.16 -24.17 9.74
CA LYS A 318 7.33 -24.69 8.65
C LYS A 318 5.93 -25.03 9.12
N VAL A 319 4.95 -24.70 8.29
CA VAL A 319 3.56 -25.16 8.37
C VAL A 319 3.30 -26.06 7.16
N ASP A 320 2.96 -27.32 7.41
CA ASP A 320 2.70 -28.35 6.39
C ASP A 320 3.80 -28.41 5.30
N GLY A 321 5.06 -28.31 5.76
CA GLY A 321 6.25 -28.34 4.91
C GLY A 321 6.61 -27.01 4.24
N LYS A 322 5.73 -26.00 4.27
CA LYS A 322 5.94 -24.67 3.69
C LYS A 322 6.52 -23.66 4.70
N PRO A 323 7.32 -22.66 4.28
CA PRO A 323 7.89 -21.67 5.19
C PRO A 323 6.86 -20.78 5.90
N VAL A 324 7.14 -20.45 7.15
CA VAL A 324 6.44 -19.40 7.90
C VAL A 324 7.11 -18.05 7.63
N TYR A 325 6.37 -17.09 7.09
CA TYR A 325 6.81 -15.71 6.94
C TYR A 325 6.21 -14.85 8.06
N TYR A 326 6.95 -14.72 9.15
CA TYR A 326 6.63 -13.82 10.25
C TYR A 326 7.58 -12.62 10.24
N TRP A 327 7.11 -11.49 9.72
CA TRP A 327 7.89 -10.29 9.48
C TRP A 327 7.59 -9.23 10.53
N VAL A 328 8.65 -8.79 11.21
CA VAL A 328 8.59 -7.70 12.19
C VAL A 328 9.46 -6.55 11.68
N ASP A 329 8.97 -5.32 11.79
CA ASP A 329 9.70 -4.10 11.41
C ASP A 329 10.20 -4.09 9.95
N GLN A 330 9.40 -4.64 9.03
CA GLN A 330 9.74 -4.70 7.61
C GLN A 330 9.10 -3.54 6.82
N LYS A 331 9.72 -3.21 5.69
CA LYS A 331 9.26 -2.15 4.80
C LYS A 331 9.52 -2.48 3.33
N ASP A 332 8.60 -2.09 2.45
CA ASP A 332 8.73 -2.14 0.98
C ASP A 332 9.04 -3.56 0.46
N LYS A 333 8.28 -4.57 0.92
CA LYS A 333 8.52 -5.99 0.58
C LYS A 333 7.25 -6.73 0.19
N GLN A 334 7.38 -7.68 -0.72
CA GLN A 334 6.34 -8.64 -1.03
C GLN A 334 6.65 -10.00 -0.39
N VAL A 335 5.66 -10.57 0.30
CA VAL A 335 5.75 -11.93 0.86
C VAL A 335 5.91 -12.96 -0.28
N PRO A 336 6.86 -13.90 -0.18
CA PRO A 336 7.04 -14.95 -1.19
C PRO A 336 5.82 -15.86 -1.36
N GLU A 337 5.63 -16.37 -2.58
CA GLU A 337 4.47 -17.18 -3.01
C GLU A 337 4.44 -18.61 -2.41
N ASP A 338 5.50 -19.04 -1.72
CA ASP A 338 5.60 -20.37 -1.12
C ASP A 338 5.16 -20.41 0.37
N ALA A 339 4.59 -19.32 0.89
CA ALA A 339 4.19 -19.19 2.28
C ALA A 339 3.19 -20.27 2.75
N GLY A 340 3.45 -20.85 3.92
CA GLY A 340 2.50 -21.68 4.67
C GLY A 340 1.74 -20.90 5.75
N TYR A 341 2.30 -19.79 6.22
CA TYR A 341 1.70 -18.85 7.17
C TYR A 341 2.27 -17.46 6.94
N VAL A 342 1.43 -16.42 7.11
CA VAL A 342 1.84 -15.02 6.98
C VAL A 342 1.44 -14.21 8.21
N GLY A 343 2.44 -13.66 8.90
CA GLY A 343 2.26 -12.70 9.99
C GLY A 343 3.11 -11.46 9.77
N ILE A 344 2.47 -10.30 9.66
CA ILE A 344 3.11 -9.01 9.40
C ILE A 344 2.89 -8.11 10.61
N VAL A 345 3.98 -7.71 11.27
CA VAL A 345 3.95 -7.00 12.55
C VAL A 345 4.78 -5.73 12.44
N ASN A 346 4.22 -4.61 12.91
CA ASN A 346 4.87 -3.30 12.93
C ASN A 346 5.58 -2.93 11.62
N SER A 347 4.98 -3.28 10.49
CA SER A 347 5.59 -3.17 9.17
C SER A 347 4.80 -2.20 8.28
N THR A 348 5.41 -1.71 7.21
CA THR A 348 4.75 -0.78 6.29
C THR A 348 5.01 -1.07 4.83
N ASN A 349 4.04 -0.80 3.96
CA ASN A 349 4.17 -1.05 2.53
C ASN A 349 4.57 -2.50 2.22
N ILE A 350 3.87 -3.44 2.85
CA ILE A 350 4.01 -4.87 2.60
C ILE A 350 2.94 -5.32 1.62
N THR A 351 3.33 -6.13 0.64
CA THR A 351 2.38 -6.79 -0.27
C THR A 351 2.28 -8.27 0.07
N VAL A 352 1.06 -8.75 0.33
CA VAL A 352 0.74 -10.17 0.46
C VAL A 352 -0.21 -10.50 -0.67
N ARG A 353 0.20 -11.38 -1.60
CA ARG A 353 -0.62 -11.67 -2.78
C ARG A 353 -0.51 -13.09 -3.29
N ASP A 354 -1.59 -13.54 -3.95
CA ASP A 354 -1.62 -14.76 -4.76
C ASP A 354 -1.28 -16.03 -3.95
N LEU A 355 -1.71 -16.09 -2.68
CA LEU A 355 -1.44 -17.19 -1.75
C LEU A 355 -2.70 -17.95 -1.37
N THR A 356 -2.54 -19.26 -1.17
CA THR A 356 -3.52 -20.11 -0.49
C THR A 356 -3.01 -20.47 0.90
N LEU A 357 -3.70 -19.99 1.94
CA LEU A 357 -3.33 -20.09 3.34
C LEU A 357 -4.44 -20.80 4.11
N GLU A 358 -4.18 -22.06 4.47
CA GLU A 358 -5.18 -22.97 5.04
C GLU A 358 -4.71 -23.59 6.35
N ASN A 359 -5.67 -24.06 7.15
CA ASN A 359 -5.43 -24.77 8.41
C ASN A 359 -4.50 -24.00 9.37
N ASN A 360 -4.66 -22.67 9.45
CA ASN A 360 -3.95 -21.81 10.38
C ASN A 360 -4.90 -21.20 11.42
N GLY A 361 -4.34 -20.68 12.52
CA GLY A 361 -5.14 -19.90 13.47
C GLY A 361 -5.58 -18.57 12.89
N ARG A 362 -4.70 -17.92 12.10
CA ARG A 362 -4.98 -16.76 11.27
C ARG A 362 -4.45 -17.09 9.88
N GLY A 363 -5.27 -16.97 8.83
CA GLY A 363 -4.78 -17.13 7.45
C GLY A 363 -3.74 -16.06 7.13
N VAL A 364 -4.12 -14.79 7.31
CA VAL A 364 -3.20 -13.64 7.29
C VAL A 364 -3.37 -12.84 8.58
N LEU A 365 -2.25 -12.54 9.26
CA LEU A 365 -2.21 -11.63 10.40
C LEU A 365 -1.48 -10.34 10.05
N LEU A 366 -2.12 -9.19 10.23
CA LEU A 366 -1.51 -7.87 10.27
C LEU A 366 -1.67 -7.28 11.67
N ALA A 367 -0.57 -7.01 12.36
CA ALA A 367 -0.57 -6.35 13.67
C ALA A 367 0.25 -5.06 13.61
N CYS A 368 -0.31 -3.94 14.06
CA CYS A 368 0.34 -2.63 14.10
C CYS A 368 0.97 -2.21 12.75
N SER A 369 0.44 -2.69 11.62
CA SER A 369 1.05 -2.54 10.30
C SER A 369 0.21 -1.63 9.41
N ASN A 370 0.87 -0.83 8.58
CA ASN A 370 0.21 0.26 7.86
C ASN A 370 0.61 0.35 6.39
N ASN A 371 -0.25 0.96 5.56
CA ASN A 371 0.03 1.20 4.13
C ASN A 371 0.34 -0.09 3.35
N SER A 372 -0.22 -1.22 3.75
CA SER A 372 0.07 -2.53 3.17
C SER A 372 -1.09 -3.02 2.30
N LYS A 373 -0.80 -3.91 1.35
CA LYS A 373 -1.75 -4.45 0.38
C LYS A 373 -1.88 -5.97 0.55
N ILE A 374 -3.11 -6.44 0.67
CA ILE A 374 -3.47 -7.85 0.77
C ILE A 374 -4.41 -8.14 -0.39
N GLU A 375 -3.95 -8.89 -1.38
CA GLU A 375 -4.70 -9.09 -2.61
C GLU A 375 -4.73 -10.54 -3.11
N ASN A 376 -5.87 -10.95 -3.68
CA ASN A 376 -6.02 -12.29 -4.28
C ASN A 376 -5.64 -13.44 -3.34
N ILE A 377 -5.85 -13.29 -2.03
CA ILE A 377 -5.58 -14.35 -1.06
C ILE A 377 -6.77 -15.31 -1.00
N ASN A 378 -6.50 -16.60 -1.02
CA ASN A 378 -7.45 -17.62 -0.60
C ASN A 378 -7.14 -18.07 0.84
N ALA A 379 -7.89 -17.53 1.81
CA ALA A 379 -7.75 -17.85 3.22
C ALA A 379 -8.94 -18.72 3.68
N SER A 380 -8.79 -20.03 3.56
CA SER A 380 -9.83 -21.03 3.85
C SER A 380 -9.47 -22.03 4.95
N SER A 381 -10.48 -22.58 5.62
CA SER A 381 -10.28 -23.60 6.67
C SER A 381 -9.38 -23.17 7.83
N ASN A 382 -9.28 -21.86 8.07
CA ASN A 382 -8.56 -21.30 9.22
C ASN A 382 -9.51 -21.11 10.40
N ALA A 383 -8.98 -20.83 11.59
CA ALA A 383 -9.84 -20.37 12.68
C ALA A 383 -10.40 -18.96 12.37
N CYS A 384 -9.57 -18.07 11.84
CA CYS A 384 -9.98 -16.80 11.25
C CYS A 384 -9.19 -16.56 9.96
N GLY A 385 -9.86 -16.05 8.92
CA GLY A 385 -9.26 -15.85 7.61
C GLY A 385 -8.21 -14.74 7.58
N ILE A 386 -8.64 -13.48 7.69
CA ILE A 386 -7.75 -12.31 7.70
C ILE A 386 -8.00 -11.50 8.97
N TYR A 387 -6.93 -11.19 9.72
CA TYR A 387 -7.01 -10.42 10.96
C TYR A 387 -6.09 -9.20 10.93
N LEU A 388 -6.69 -8.01 11.09
CA LEU A 388 -6.01 -6.74 11.28
C LEU A 388 -6.19 -6.27 12.73
N TYR A 389 -5.08 -6.18 13.47
CA TYR A 389 -5.04 -5.61 14.81
C TYR A 389 -4.27 -4.29 14.80
N SER A 390 -4.87 -3.20 15.27
CA SER A 390 -4.27 -1.86 15.32
C SER A 390 -3.55 -1.45 14.02
N SER A 391 -4.09 -1.87 12.87
CA SER A 391 -3.44 -1.76 11.56
C SER A 391 -4.25 -0.83 10.66
N SER A 392 -3.62 0.20 10.10
CA SER A 392 -4.33 1.31 9.46
C SER A 392 -3.83 1.63 8.06
N ASN A 393 -4.69 2.22 7.24
CA ASN A 393 -4.37 2.61 5.86
C ASN A 393 -3.97 1.43 4.96
N ASN A 394 -4.52 0.24 5.21
CA ASN A 394 -4.25 -0.94 4.39
C ASN A 394 -5.35 -1.16 3.34
N ILE A 395 -5.00 -1.85 2.26
CA ILE A 395 -5.91 -2.20 1.17
C ILE A 395 -6.07 -3.72 1.12
N LEU A 396 -7.30 -4.20 1.27
CA LEU A 396 -7.69 -5.59 1.10
C LEU A 396 -8.53 -5.70 -0.16
N ILE A 397 -8.01 -6.34 -1.21
CA ILE A 397 -8.68 -6.41 -2.50
C ILE A 397 -8.80 -7.84 -3.04
N ASN A 398 -9.99 -8.21 -3.51
CA ASN A 398 -10.25 -9.48 -4.22
C ASN A 398 -9.83 -10.74 -3.42
N ASN A 399 -9.89 -10.71 -2.10
CA ASN A 399 -9.56 -11.86 -1.27
C ASN A 399 -10.78 -12.79 -1.13
N ASN A 400 -10.56 -14.09 -1.24
CA ASN A 400 -11.53 -15.13 -0.88
C ASN A 400 -11.24 -15.62 0.54
N VAL A 401 -12.15 -15.35 1.46
CA VAL A 401 -12.00 -15.58 2.89
C VAL A 401 -13.17 -16.43 3.38
N SER A 402 -13.12 -17.72 3.04
CA SER A 402 -14.28 -18.61 3.14
C SER A 402 -14.03 -19.89 3.93
N ASN A 403 -15.09 -20.50 4.45
CA ASN A 403 -15.03 -21.77 5.18
C ASN A 403 -14.10 -21.73 6.41
N ASN A 404 -13.97 -20.57 7.06
CA ASN A 404 -13.22 -20.43 8.31
C ASN A 404 -14.13 -20.75 9.50
N ALA A 405 -13.57 -21.31 10.58
CA ALA A 405 -14.38 -21.77 11.69
C ALA A 405 -15.05 -20.65 12.49
N HIS A 406 -14.42 -19.47 12.56
CA HIS A 406 -14.98 -18.28 13.20
C HIS A 406 -15.21 -17.18 12.16
N TRP A 407 -14.38 -16.13 12.15
CA TRP A 407 -14.56 -14.93 11.33
C TRP A 407 -13.84 -15.03 9.99
N GLY A 408 -14.45 -14.46 8.95
CA GLY A 408 -13.79 -14.20 7.68
C GLY A 408 -12.72 -13.11 7.82
N ILE A 409 -13.14 -11.85 7.78
CA ILE A 409 -12.26 -10.68 7.90
C ILE A 409 -12.55 -9.96 9.23
N LEU A 410 -11.53 -9.85 10.10
CA LEU A 410 -11.62 -9.15 11.38
C LEU A 410 -10.71 -7.91 11.39
N LEU A 411 -11.30 -6.75 11.69
CA LEU A 411 -10.62 -5.50 11.98
C LEU A 411 -10.81 -5.16 13.45
N ASP A 412 -9.72 -5.06 14.20
CA ASP A 412 -9.71 -4.70 15.61
C ASP A 412 -8.82 -3.46 15.82
N HIS A 413 -9.35 -2.41 16.44
CA HIS A 413 -8.67 -1.11 16.62
C HIS A 413 -8.06 -0.55 15.31
N SER A 414 -8.61 -0.90 14.15
CA SER A 414 -7.99 -0.70 12.84
C SER A 414 -8.75 0.35 12.02
N ARG A 415 -8.03 1.34 11.46
CA ARG A 415 -8.64 2.55 10.90
C ARG A 415 -8.21 2.84 9.48
N ASN A 416 -9.05 3.58 8.75
CA ASN A 416 -8.73 4.05 7.39
C ASN A 416 -8.35 2.92 6.41
N ASN A 417 -8.82 1.69 6.62
CA ASN A 417 -8.56 0.59 5.69
C ASN A 417 -9.62 0.57 4.59
N THR A 418 -9.24 0.08 3.41
CA THR A 418 -10.12 -0.10 2.25
C THR A 418 -10.28 -1.58 1.97
N LEU A 419 -11.51 -2.08 2.04
CA LEU A 419 -11.86 -3.46 1.71
C LEU A 419 -12.72 -3.42 0.46
N THR A 420 -12.22 -3.96 -0.65
CA THR A 420 -12.95 -3.99 -1.91
C THR A 420 -12.89 -5.31 -2.67
N GLY A 421 -14.01 -5.74 -3.26
CA GLY A 421 -14.04 -6.98 -4.05
C GLY A 421 -13.83 -8.27 -3.24
N ASN A 422 -13.84 -8.22 -1.90
CA ASN A 422 -13.56 -9.41 -1.08
C ASN A 422 -14.80 -10.29 -0.95
N THR A 423 -14.60 -11.60 -0.92
CA THR A 423 -15.64 -12.59 -0.66
C THR A 423 -15.41 -13.19 0.72
N ALA A 424 -16.36 -13.02 1.65
CA ALA A 424 -16.35 -13.61 2.98
C ALA A 424 -17.55 -14.55 3.12
N SER A 425 -17.39 -15.84 2.86
CA SER A 425 -18.51 -16.77 2.77
C SER A 425 -18.36 -18.07 3.57
N ASN A 426 -19.48 -18.61 4.06
CA ASN A 426 -19.51 -19.88 4.79
C ASN A 426 -18.58 -19.89 6.01
N ASN A 427 -18.39 -18.75 6.67
CA ASN A 427 -17.61 -18.69 7.91
C ASN A 427 -18.55 -19.01 9.08
N GLY A 428 -18.02 -19.75 10.06
CA GLY A 428 -18.84 -20.29 11.16
C GLY A 428 -19.47 -19.21 12.03
N PHE A 429 -18.82 -18.05 12.17
CA PHE A 429 -19.36 -16.83 12.76
C PHE A 429 -19.57 -15.78 11.66
N ASP A 430 -18.86 -14.65 11.70
CA ASP A 430 -19.21 -13.49 10.89
C ASP A 430 -18.37 -13.40 9.61
N GLY A 431 -18.96 -12.91 8.52
CA GLY A 431 -18.25 -12.65 7.29
C GLY A 431 -17.21 -11.54 7.49
N ILE A 432 -17.67 -10.37 7.91
CA ILE A 432 -16.82 -9.20 8.19
C ILE A 432 -17.13 -8.65 9.59
N TYR A 433 -16.10 -8.49 10.42
CA TYR A 433 -16.23 -7.96 11.77
C TYR A 433 -15.33 -6.74 11.99
N LEU A 434 -15.94 -5.59 12.32
CA LEU A 434 -15.25 -4.40 12.82
C LEU A 434 -15.47 -4.26 14.33
N TYR A 435 -14.39 -4.41 15.09
CA TYR A 435 -14.38 -4.42 16.54
C TYR A 435 -13.54 -3.27 17.13
N SER A 436 -13.94 -2.85 18.33
CA SER A 436 -13.21 -1.93 19.23
C SER A 436 -12.58 -0.71 18.56
N SER A 437 -13.41 0.29 18.24
CA SER A 437 -12.93 1.56 17.66
C SER A 437 -12.19 1.42 16.32
N SER A 438 -12.62 0.45 15.51
CA SER A 438 -12.27 0.37 14.09
C SER A 438 -13.07 1.41 13.32
N LYS A 439 -12.43 2.53 12.97
CA LYS A 439 -13.08 3.75 12.49
C LYS A 439 -12.63 4.13 11.09
N TYR A 440 -13.51 4.79 10.34
CA TYR A 440 -13.20 5.40 9.03
C TYR A 440 -12.71 4.40 7.97
N ASN A 441 -13.07 3.13 8.09
CA ASN A 441 -12.81 2.14 7.06
C ASN A 441 -13.84 2.27 5.93
N THR A 442 -13.46 1.91 4.71
CA THR A 442 -14.33 1.92 3.52
C THR A 442 -14.49 0.50 2.99
N LEU A 443 -15.73 0.02 2.94
CA LEU A 443 -16.10 -1.31 2.46
C LEU A 443 -17.00 -1.16 1.22
N THR A 444 -16.51 -1.58 0.06
CA THR A 444 -17.27 -1.52 -1.20
C THR A 444 -17.10 -2.77 -2.05
N ASN A 445 -18.12 -3.19 -2.79
CA ASN A 445 -18.05 -4.33 -3.72
C ASN A 445 -17.67 -5.66 -3.03
N ASN A 446 -17.92 -5.80 -1.72
CA ASN A 446 -17.65 -7.05 -1.00
C ASN A 446 -18.89 -7.95 -1.03
N ASN A 447 -18.67 -9.26 -1.01
CA ASN A 447 -19.72 -10.27 -0.92
C ASN A 447 -19.59 -11.04 0.39
N ALA A 448 -20.52 -10.82 1.32
CA ALA A 448 -20.61 -11.56 2.56
C ALA A 448 -21.85 -12.47 2.53
N SER A 449 -21.63 -13.79 2.46
CA SER A 449 -22.73 -14.74 2.28
C SER A 449 -22.64 -16.03 3.08
N ASN A 450 -23.79 -16.55 3.51
CA ASN A 450 -23.91 -17.80 4.27
C ASN A 450 -23.06 -17.80 5.56
N ASN A 451 -22.96 -16.66 6.24
CA ASN A 451 -22.32 -16.54 7.55
C ASN A 451 -23.40 -16.42 8.64
N TYR A 452 -22.99 -16.40 9.91
CA TYR A 452 -23.87 -16.03 11.02
C TYR A 452 -24.31 -14.57 10.88
N PHE A 453 -23.39 -13.60 11.00
CA PHE A 453 -23.61 -12.25 10.52
C PHE A 453 -22.89 -12.00 9.20
N GLY A 454 -23.56 -11.35 8.24
CA GLY A 454 -22.89 -10.85 7.03
C GLY A 454 -21.81 -9.82 7.39
N ILE A 455 -22.20 -8.83 8.19
CA ILE A 455 -21.30 -7.86 8.80
C ILE A 455 -21.71 -7.53 10.24
N ILE A 456 -20.73 -7.38 11.12
CA ILE A 456 -20.97 -6.89 12.48
C ILE A 456 -20.01 -5.75 12.82
N LEU A 457 -20.54 -4.71 13.46
CA LEU A 457 -19.80 -3.55 13.96
C LEU A 457 -20.09 -3.37 15.45
N TYR A 458 -19.03 -3.35 16.24
CA TYR A 458 -19.12 -3.15 17.68
C TYR A 458 -18.20 -2.01 18.11
N ASN A 459 -18.80 -0.95 18.68
CA ASN A 459 -18.11 0.30 19.06
C ASN A 459 -17.20 0.86 17.95
N SER A 460 -17.63 0.78 16.69
CA SER A 460 -16.84 1.05 15.49
C SER A 460 -17.59 2.03 14.58
N ASN A 461 -17.07 3.26 14.47
CA ASN A 461 -17.81 4.42 14.01
C ASN A 461 -17.19 5.07 12.76
N GLY A 462 -18.01 5.79 11.99
CA GLY A 462 -17.58 6.58 10.84
C GLY A 462 -17.09 5.73 9.66
N ASN A 463 -17.41 4.44 9.62
CA ASN A 463 -17.11 3.58 8.48
C ASN A 463 -18.10 3.85 7.34
N LYS A 464 -17.64 3.70 6.10
CA LYS A 464 -18.45 3.86 4.87
C LYS A 464 -18.67 2.49 4.23
N ILE A 465 -19.91 2.07 4.12
CA ILE A 465 -20.30 0.71 3.72
C ILE A 465 -21.39 0.84 2.64
N TYR A 466 -21.04 0.66 1.37
CA TYR A 466 -21.99 0.75 0.25
C TYR A 466 -21.51 -0.13 -0.92
N TYR A 467 -22.42 -0.52 -1.81
CA TYR A 467 -22.20 -1.52 -2.87
C TYR A 467 -21.69 -2.88 -2.36
N ASN A 468 -22.12 -3.34 -1.19
CA ASN A 468 -21.81 -4.69 -0.74
C ASN A 468 -23.02 -5.59 -0.89
N ASN A 469 -22.77 -6.89 -1.06
CA ASN A 469 -23.76 -7.93 -1.08
C ASN A 469 -23.79 -8.65 0.27
N PHE A 470 -24.92 -8.62 0.96
CA PHE A 470 -25.19 -9.40 2.16
C PHE A 470 -26.26 -10.45 1.85
N ILE A 471 -25.84 -11.69 1.65
CA ILE A 471 -26.68 -12.74 1.03
C ILE A 471 -26.78 -13.98 1.92
N ASN A 472 -28.00 -14.38 2.25
CA ASN A 472 -28.30 -15.65 2.95
C ASN A 472 -27.49 -15.84 4.24
N ASN A 473 -27.13 -14.75 4.92
CA ASN A 473 -26.59 -14.84 6.28
C ASN A 473 -27.73 -15.14 7.25
N THR A 474 -27.42 -15.68 8.44
CA THR A 474 -28.44 -15.88 9.49
C THR A 474 -29.08 -14.53 9.85
N ASP A 475 -28.23 -13.52 10.01
CA ASP A 475 -28.59 -12.11 10.07
C ASP A 475 -27.63 -11.32 9.15
N ASN A 476 -28.14 -10.39 8.35
CA ASN A 476 -27.27 -9.69 7.40
C ASN A 476 -26.35 -8.65 8.07
N VAL A 477 -26.81 -7.99 9.14
CA VAL A 477 -26.06 -6.93 9.81
C VAL A 477 -26.38 -6.80 11.29
N CYS A 478 -25.36 -6.44 12.08
CA CYS A 478 -25.53 -5.97 13.46
C CYS A 478 -24.57 -4.78 13.73
N SER A 479 -25.10 -3.64 14.17
CA SER A 479 -24.33 -2.41 14.45
C SER A 479 -24.61 -1.93 15.88
N LEU A 480 -23.76 -2.33 16.83
CA LEU A 480 -23.93 -2.04 18.27
C LEU A 480 -22.96 -0.95 18.73
N GLY A 481 -23.47 0.07 19.42
CA GLY A 481 -22.67 1.21 19.90
C GLY A 481 -21.91 1.95 18.79
N SER A 482 -22.46 1.93 17.59
CA SER A 482 -21.78 2.29 16.35
C SER A 482 -22.68 3.16 15.48
N THR A 483 -22.12 4.24 14.92
CA THR A 483 -22.74 5.15 13.96
C THR A 483 -21.89 5.17 12.70
N ASN A 484 -22.46 4.73 11.58
CA ASN A 484 -21.77 4.53 10.31
C ASN A 484 -22.61 5.03 9.14
N ILE A 485 -21.98 5.11 7.97
CA ILE A 485 -22.60 5.55 6.73
C ILE A 485 -22.82 4.31 5.85
N TRP A 486 -24.08 3.99 5.58
CA TRP A 486 -24.51 2.76 4.90
C TRP A 486 -24.89 2.95 3.42
N ASN A 487 -24.60 4.13 2.87
CA ASN A 487 -24.80 4.47 1.47
C ASN A 487 -23.69 5.41 1.00
N SER A 488 -23.58 5.64 -0.31
CA SER A 488 -22.59 6.56 -0.86
C SER A 488 -22.75 7.96 -0.27
N THR A 489 -21.63 8.67 -0.05
CA THR A 489 -21.65 10.05 0.47
C THR A 489 -21.90 11.10 -0.61
N SER A 490 -21.93 10.68 -1.87
CA SER A 490 -22.22 11.49 -3.05
C SER A 490 -23.01 10.64 -4.05
N PRO A 491 -23.82 11.24 -4.94
CA PRO A 491 -24.47 10.50 -6.02
C PRO A 491 -23.45 9.78 -6.89
N ILE A 492 -23.79 8.56 -7.32
CA ILE A 492 -22.99 7.71 -8.20
C ILE A 492 -23.81 7.48 -9.48
N THR A 493 -23.14 7.57 -10.63
CA THR A 493 -23.72 7.20 -11.93
C THR A 493 -23.56 5.70 -12.14
N TYR A 494 -24.67 5.00 -12.39
CA TYR A 494 -24.70 3.54 -12.54
C TYR A 494 -25.69 3.12 -13.64
N THR A 495 -25.54 1.91 -14.16
CA THR A 495 -26.41 1.34 -15.20
C THR A 495 -27.21 0.18 -14.64
N TYR A 496 -28.52 0.32 -14.59
CA TYR A 496 -29.43 -0.71 -14.12
C TYR A 496 -30.45 -1.05 -15.21
N LYS A 497 -30.57 -2.33 -15.54
CA LYS A 497 -31.47 -2.85 -16.61
C LYS A 497 -31.33 -2.07 -17.94
N GLY A 498 -30.10 -1.71 -18.29
CA GLY A 498 -29.75 -1.02 -19.54
C GLY A 498 -30.04 0.49 -19.57
N LYS A 499 -30.46 1.09 -18.45
CA LYS A 499 -30.65 2.54 -18.31
C LYS A 499 -29.63 3.13 -17.34
N THR A 500 -29.16 4.33 -17.63
CA THR A 500 -28.22 5.06 -16.76
C THR A 500 -28.98 5.97 -15.81
N TYR A 501 -28.62 5.89 -14.53
CA TYR A 501 -29.16 6.69 -13.45
C TYR A 501 -28.02 7.40 -12.72
N THR A 502 -28.35 8.42 -11.93
CA THR A 502 -27.40 9.06 -11.00
C THR A 502 -28.13 9.34 -9.70
N ASN A 503 -27.78 8.59 -8.66
CA ASN A 503 -28.43 8.64 -7.36
C ASN A 503 -27.44 8.23 -6.25
N TYR A 504 -27.80 8.44 -4.99
CA TYR A 504 -27.10 7.78 -3.89
C TYR A 504 -27.36 6.28 -3.91
N THR A 505 -26.37 5.48 -3.50
CA THR A 505 -26.45 4.01 -3.59
C THR A 505 -26.00 3.34 -2.29
N GLY A 506 -26.78 2.38 -1.82
CA GLY A 506 -26.55 1.61 -0.60
C GLY A 506 -25.97 0.23 -0.86
N ASN A 507 -26.39 -0.75 -0.07
CA ASN A 507 -25.98 -2.14 -0.13
C ASN A 507 -27.15 -3.03 -0.58
N TYR A 508 -26.83 -4.22 -1.07
CA TYR A 508 -27.81 -5.26 -1.34
C TYR A 508 -27.99 -6.15 -0.11
N TRP A 509 -29.25 -6.33 0.29
CA TRP A 509 -29.64 -7.16 1.43
C TRP A 509 -30.62 -8.23 0.95
N SER A 510 -30.27 -9.51 1.07
CA SER A 510 -31.11 -10.60 0.56
C SER A 510 -32.50 -10.71 1.23
N ASP A 511 -32.67 -10.07 2.37
CA ASP A 511 -33.91 -10.00 3.14
C ASP A 511 -34.68 -8.68 2.99
N TYR A 512 -34.18 -7.74 2.18
CA TYR A 512 -34.88 -6.48 1.90
C TYR A 512 -36.15 -6.72 1.06
N LYS A 513 -37.24 -6.07 1.47
CA LYS A 513 -38.60 -6.23 0.90
C LYS A 513 -39.23 -4.91 0.46
N GLY A 514 -38.47 -3.82 0.43
CA GLY A 514 -38.98 -2.53 -0.01
C GLY A 514 -39.18 -2.46 -1.51
N ASN A 515 -39.88 -1.42 -1.97
CA ASN A 515 -40.22 -1.21 -3.37
C ASN A 515 -39.23 -0.25 -4.04
N ASP A 516 -39.18 -0.32 -5.37
CA ASP A 516 -38.52 0.63 -6.27
C ASP A 516 -39.58 1.11 -7.27
N ALA A 517 -40.28 2.19 -6.91
CA ALA A 517 -41.41 2.72 -7.66
C ALA A 517 -40.97 3.55 -8.87
N ASN A 518 -39.77 4.14 -8.82
CA ASN A 518 -39.23 4.96 -9.91
C ASN A 518 -38.44 4.12 -10.94
N GLY A 519 -38.14 2.85 -10.63
CA GLY A 519 -37.46 1.90 -11.49
C GLY A 519 -35.98 2.21 -11.69
N ASP A 520 -35.37 2.95 -10.77
CA ASP A 520 -33.95 3.33 -10.82
C ASP A 520 -33.03 2.27 -10.19
N GLY A 521 -33.58 1.19 -9.65
CA GLY A 521 -32.85 0.11 -8.98
C GLY A 521 -32.52 0.41 -7.53
N ILE A 522 -32.88 1.56 -6.97
CA ILE A 522 -32.67 1.91 -5.58
C ILE A 522 -33.99 1.79 -4.84
N GLY A 523 -33.96 1.19 -3.67
CA GLY A 523 -35.12 1.04 -2.81
C GLY A 523 -35.60 2.37 -2.25
N ASP A 524 -36.91 2.63 -2.36
CA ASP A 524 -37.56 3.84 -1.84
C ASP A 524 -37.72 3.84 -0.31
N THR A 525 -37.49 2.69 0.35
CA THR A 525 -37.63 2.53 1.80
C THR A 525 -36.28 2.17 2.41
N ALA A 526 -35.89 2.87 3.45
CA ALA A 526 -34.63 2.59 4.13
C ALA A 526 -34.61 1.18 4.77
N TYR A 527 -33.46 0.51 4.73
CA TYR A 527 -33.21 -0.71 5.48
C TYR A 527 -32.67 -0.32 6.87
N ASN A 528 -33.43 -0.63 7.92
CA ASN A 528 -33.08 -0.23 9.29
C ASN A 528 -31.94 -1.07 9.86
N ILE A 529 -30.95 -0.42 10.48
CA ILE A 529 -29.74 -1.06 11.03
C ILE A 529 -29.50 -0.54 12.44
N ASN A 530 -30.16 -1.15 13.43
CA ASN A 530 -30.14 -0.68 14.82
C ASN A 530 -30.54 0.81 14.92
N SER A 531 -29.59 1.70 15.23
CA SER A 531 -29.79 3.16 15.29
C SER A 531 -29.45 3.89 13.99
N ASP A 532 -28.86 3.20 13.01
CA ASP A 532 -28.56 3.70 11.68
C ASP A 532 -29.56 3.12 10.65
N ALA A 533 -29.41 3.50 9.38
CA ALA A 533 -30.10 2.86 8.28
C ALA A 533 -29.30 2.98 6.98
N ASP A 534 -29.44 1.99 6.11
CA ASP A 534 -29.14 2.16 4.69
C ASP A 534 -30.34 2.86 4.04
N SER A 535 -30.15 4.13 3.69
CA SER A 535 -31.22 4.96 3.11
C SER A 535 -31.43 4.73 1.61
N HIS A 536 -30.55 3.97 0.96
CA HIS A 536 -30.60 3.73 -0.48
C HIS A 536 -30.35 2.24 -0.82
N PRO A 537 -31.09 1.28 -0.23
CA PRO A 537 -30.80 -0.14 -0.45
C PRO A 537 -30.85 -0.52 -1.93
N LEU A 538 -29.99 -1.42 -2.38
CA LEU A 538 -30.03 -1.94 -3.75
C LEU A 538 -31.12 -3.01 -3.86
N ILE A 539 -31.89 -2.98 -4.96
CA ILE A 539 -32.94 -3.96 -5.30
C ILE A 539 -32.35 -5.29 -5.80
N GLU A 540 -31.20 -5.25 -6.47
CA GLU A 540 -30.46 -6.42 -6.95
C GLU A 540 -29.02 -6.39 -6.41
N PRO A 541 -28.26 -7.49 -6.48
CA PRO A 541 -26.84 -7.49 -6.15
C PRO A 541 -26.06 -6.41 -6.90
N TRP A 542 -25.03 -5.83 -6.28
CA TRP A 542 -24.32 -4.65 -6.80
C TRP A 542 -23.73 -4.84 -8.21
N GLU A 543 -23.43 -6.08 -8.60
CA GLU A 543 -22.93 -6.45 -9.92
C GLU A 543 -23.93 -6.14 -11.05
N ASN A 544 -25.21 -5.91 -10.74
CA ASN A 544 -26.26 -5.55 -11.72
C ASN A 544 -26.39 -4.05 -11.96
N TYR A 545 -25.66 -3.23 -11.20
CA TYR A 545 -25.66 -1.76 -11.28
C TYR A 545 -24.48 -1.25 -12.12
N PHE A 546 -23.56 -2.16 -12.43
CA PHE A 546 -22.45 -1.91 -13.33
C PHE A 546 -22.56 -2.92 -14.45
N THR A 547 -22.23 -2.53 -15.67
CA THR A 547 -22.03 -3.52 -16.73
C THR A 547 -20.91 -4.45 -16.25
N PRO A 548 -21.11 -5.79 -16.27
CA PRO A 548 -20.04 -6.73 -15.93
C PRO A 548 -18.81 -6.31 -16.69
N THR A 549 -17.67 -6.15 -16.00
CA THR A 549 -16.42 -5.70 -16.60
C THR A 549 -16.13 -6.61 -17.77
N GLN A 550 -16.52 -6.19 -18.97
CA GLN A 550 -16.31 -6.97 -20.17
C GLN A 550 -14.80 -6.98 -20.33
N ILE A 551 -14.19 -8.16 -20.19
CA ILE A 551 -12.77 -8.31 -20.45
C ILE A 551 -12.57 -7.84 -21.88
N LEU A 552 -11.86 -6.72 -22.03
CA LEU A 552 -11.57 -6.17 -23.35
C LEU A 552 -10.80 -7.23 -24.15
N PRO A 553 -11.15 -7.45 -25.42
CA PRO A 553 -10.27 -8.23 -26.29
C PRO A 553 -8.88 -7.56 -26.37
N PRO A 554 -7.84 -8.31 -26.79
CA PRO A 554 -6.49 -7.76 -26.93
C PRO A 554 -6.48 -6.39 -27.61
N VAL A 555 -5.86 -5.41 -26.95
CA VAL A 555 -5.80 -4.02 -27.42
C VAL A 555 -4.79 -3.92 -28.56
N VAL A 556 -5.18 -3.35 -29.71
CA VAL A 556 -4.33 -3.21 -30.91
C VAL A 556 -3.95 -1.76 -31.22
N THR A 557 -4.61 -0.80 -30.57
CA THR A 557 -4.26 0.62 -30.69
C THR A 557 -3.49 1.11 -29.49
N VAL A 558 -2.87 2.27 -29.66
CA VAL A 558 -2.42 3.08 -28.54
C VAL A 558 -3.63 3.53 -27.72
N PRO A 559 -3.68 3.30 -26.39
CA PRO A 559 -4.72 3.88 -25.56
C PRO A 559 -4.60 5.40 -25.52
N LEU A 560 -5.72 6.09 -25.70
CA LEU A 560 -5.78 7.54 -25.83
C LEU A 560 -6.73 8.09 -24.77
N ILE A 561 -6.32 9.11 -24.02
CA ILE A 561 -7.19 9.75 -23.02
C ILE A 561 -7.63 11.13 -23.52
N TYR A 562 -8.93 11.39 -23.46
CA TYR A 562 -9.52 12.70 -23.75
C TYR A 562 -10.78 12.92 -22.92
N ASN A 563 -10.90 14.12 -22.32
CA ASN A 563 -12.04 14.51 -21.48
C ASN A 563 -12.45 13.45 -20.43
N GLY A 564 -11.48 12.84 -19.75
CA GLY A 564 -11.72 11.83 -18.71
C GLY A 564 -12.13 10.43 -19.23
N LYS A 565 -12.10 10.22 -20.55
CA LYS A 565 -12.39 8.93 -21.19
C LYS A 565 -11.12 8.34 -21.80
N LEU A 566 -10.97 7.03 -21.71
CA LEU A 566 -9.92 6.22 -22.31
C LEU A 566 -10.47 5.53 -23.57
N PHE A 567 -9.84 5.72 -24.72
CA PHE A 567 -10.23 5.12 -25.99
C PHE A 567 -9.21 4.08 -26.44
N VAL A 568 -9.70 2.88 -26.80
CA VAL A 568 -8.88 1.77 -27.28
C VAL A 568 -9.57 1.05 -28.44
N GLY A 569 -8.81 0.62 -29.44
CA GLY A 569 -9.27 -0.31 -30.46
C GLY A 569 -8.73 -1.71 -30.18
N CYS A 570 -9.56 -2.72 -30.38
CA CYS A 570 -9.22 -4.12 -30.07
C CYS A 570 -9.21 -5.01 -31.32
N VAL A 571 -8.67 -6.22 -31.17
CA VAL A 571 -8.56 -7.24 -32.25
C VAL A 571 -9.89 -7.63 -32.91
N ASP A 572 -11.02 -7.37 -32.26
CA ASP A 572 -12.34 -7.63 -32.80
C ASP A 572 -12.81 -6.55 -33.80
N ASN A 573 -11.94 -5.58 -34.10
CA ASN A 573 -12.16 -4.42 -34.96
C ASN A 573 -13.20 -3.44 -34.42
N LYS A 574 -13.35 -3.32 -33.10
CA LYS A 574 -14.16 -2.28 -32.46
C LYS A 574 -13.31 -1.28 -31.71
N ILE A 575 -13.87 -0.08 -31.52
CA ILE A 575 -13.36 0.96 -30.62
C ILE A 575 -14.19 0.94 -29.34
N TYR A 576 -13.52 0.98 -28.20
CA TYR A 576 -14.09 1.04 -26.86
C TYR A 576 -13.73 2.38 -26.24
N ALA A 577 -14.69 2.98 -25.53
CA ALA A 577 -14.44 4.08 -24.61
C ALA A 577 -14.67 3.60 -23.19
N LEU A 578 -13.78 3.95 -22.27
CA LEU A 578 -13.79 3.56 -20.87
C LEU A 578 -13.62 4.78 -19.97
N ASN A 579 -14.05 4.71 -18.72
CA ASN A 579 -13.75 5.73 -17.71
C ASN A 579 -12.25 5.71 -17.43
N ALA A 580 -11.60 6.88 -17.47
CA ALA A 580 -10.20 7.03 -17.05
C ALA A 580 -10.10 7.09 -15.50
N THR A 581 -10.64 6.07 -14.84
CA THR A 581 -10.54 5.80 -13.39
C THR A 581 -9.85 4.46 -13.14
N ASP A 582 -9.56 4.12 -11.88
CA ASP A 582 -8.83 2.89 -11.51
C ASP A 582 -9.53 1.61 -11.98
N SER A 583 -10.86 1.65 -12.12
CA SER A 583 -11.69 0.53 -12.54
C SER A 583 -11.81 0.35 -14.06
N ALA A 584 -11.36 1.32 -14.87
CA ALA A 584 -11.42 1.30 -16.34
C ALA A 584 -12.75 0.73 -16.89
N GLN A 585 -13.91 1.22 -16.42
CA GLN A 585 -15.22 0.69 -16.82
C GLN A 585 -15.59 1.13 -18.24
N ILE A 586 -16.16 0.23 -19.06
CA ILE A 586 -16.60 0.54 -20.43
C ILE A 586 -17.80 1.49 -20.41
N ILE A 587 -17.68 2.61 -21.12
CA ILE A 587 -18.74 3.61 -21.37
C ILE A 587 -19.54 3.21 -22.61
N TRP A 588 -18.86 2.93 -23.72
CA TRP A 588 -19.49 2.50 -24.97
C TRP A 588 -18.55 1.65 -25.83
N THR A 589 -19.11 0.93 -26.79
CA THR A 589 -18.39 0.16 -27.81
C THR A 589 -18.95 0.50 -29.20
N SER A 590 -18.09 0.70 -30.18
CA SER A 590 -18.49 0.96 -31.56
C SER A 590 -19.06 -0.28 -32.26
N GLU A 591 -19.72 -0.06 -33.41
CA GLU A 591 -19.90 -1.14 -34.39
C GLU A 591 -18.55 -1.66 -34.88
N GLN A 592 -18.54 -2.88 -35.42
CA GLN A 592 -17.34 -3.49 -35.99
C GLN A 592 -16.89 -2.73 -37.25
N LEU A 593 -15.66 -2.23 -37.24
CA LEU A 593 -15.04 -1.54 -38.36
C LEU A 593 -14.62 -2.55 -39.44
N ASN A 594 -14.64 -2.10 -40.70
CA ASN A 594 -14.32 -2.96 -41.83
C ASN A 594 -12.81 -3.00 -42.08
N GLY A 595 -12.15 -3.97 -41.44
CA GLY A 595 -10.72 -4.21 -41.53
C GLY A 595 -10.01 -4.09 -40.18
N ASN A 596 -8.73 -4.42 -40.17
CA ASN A 596 -7.87 -4.31 -38.98
C ASN A 596 -7.65 -2.84 -38.64
N ILE A 597 -7.95 -2.48 -37.39
CA ILE A 597 -7.75 -1.12 -36.89
C ILE A 597 -6.26 -0.78 -36.93
N SER A 598 -5.94 0.35 -37.53
CA SER A 598 -4.60 0.92 -37.54
C SER A 598 -4.18 1.34 -36.14
N LYS A 599 -2.88 1.25 -35.86
CA LYS A 599 -2.26 1.50 -34.55
C LYS A 599 -2.71 2.77 -33.83
N TYR A 600 -2.99 3.86 -34.57
CA TYR A 600 -3.20 5.19 -33.99
C TYR A 600 -4.64 5.65 -34.13
N LEU A 601 -5.18 6.13 -33.00
CA LEU A 601 -6.42 6.88 -32.92
C LEU A 601 -6.10 8.38 -32.85
N SER A 602 -7.08 9.22 -33.17
CA SER A 602 -7.05 10.65 -32.86
C SER A 602 -8.41 11.04 -32.32
N VAL A 603 -8.48 12.02 -31.43
CA VAL A 603 -9.73 12.43 -30.80
C VAL A 603 -9.74 13.96 -30.67
N ASP A 604 -10.94 14.53 -30.75
CA ASP A 604 -11.23 15.90 -30.33
C ASP A 604 -12.66 15.97 -29.80
N ASP A 605 -13.12 17.16 -29.40
CA ASP A 605 -14.48 17.40 -28.91
C ASP A 605 -15.58 16.99 -29.91
N THR A 606 -15.24 16.82 -31.19
CA THR A 606 -16.21 16.53 -32.25
C THR A 606 -16.23 15.07 -32.70
N GLY A 607 -15.22 14.26 -32.35
CA GLY A 607 -15.14 12.88 -32.83
C GLY A 607 -13.93 12.07 -32.37
N VAL A 608 -14.10 10.75 -32.44
CA VAL A 608 -13.00 9.77 -32.41
C VAL A 608 -12.71 9.34 -33.84
N TYR A 609 -11.45 9.43 -34.25
CA TYR A 609 -11.00 9.16 -35.60
C TYR A 609 -10.15 7.91 -35.64
N ALA A 610 -10.57 6.94 -36.44
CA ALA A 610 -9.91 5.65 -36.57
C ALA A 610 -9.66 5.32 -38.05
N THR A 611 -8.67 4.48 -38.32
CA THR A 611 -8.48 3.88 -39.65
C THR A 611 -8.54 2.38 -39.56
N ALA A 612 -9.08 1.73 -40.58
CA ALA A 612 -9.13 0.27 -40.67
C ALA A 612 -8.72 -0.19 -42.07
N THR A 613 -7.96 -1.29 -42.15
CA THR A 613 -7.42 -1.84 -43.40
C THR A 613 -7.81 -3.31 -43.58
N THR A 614 -8.35 -3.66 -44.73
CA THR A 614 -8.91 -5.01 -44.95
C THR A 614 -7.86 -6.07 -45.25
N ARG A 615 -6.63 -5.68 -45.61
CA ARG A 615 -5.47 -6.58 -45.88
C ARG A 615 -4.14 -5.87 -45.63
N ILE A 616 -3.18 -6.62 -45.08
CA ILE A 616 -1.77 -6.20 -45.00
C ILE A 616 -1.04 -6.91 -46.15
N PHE A 617 -0.37 -6.15 -47.02
CA PHE A 617 0.70 -6.48 -47.99
C PHE A 617 0.78 -7.91 -48.60
N PRO A 618 1.02 -8.10 -49.92
CA PRO A 618 1.55 -7.15 -50.91
C PRO A 618 0.54 -6.65 -51.96
N TYR A 619 -0.77 -6.86 -51.76
CA TYR A 619 -1.80 -6.49 -52.72
C TYR A 619 -2.38 -5.09 -52.43
N PRO A 620 -3.05 -4.42 -53.40
CA PRO A 620 -3.69 -3.12 -53.17
C PRO A 620 -4.69 -3.24 -52.02
N ALA A 621 -4.26 -2.79 -50.86
CA ALA A 621 -5.04 -2.78 -49.65
C ALA A 621 -6.07 -1.66 -49.75
N ASP A 622 -7.30 -2.00 -49.37
CA ASP A 622 -8.42 -1.08 -49.30
C ASP A 622 -8.84 -0.93 -47.83
N GLY A 623 -9.37 0.22 -47.49
CA GLY A 623 -9.44 0.67 -46.11
C GLY A 623 -10.21 1.96 -45.97
N PHE A 624 -10.56 2.28 -44.73
CA PHE A 624 -11.47 3.35 -44.41
C PHE A 624 -10.90 4.23 -43.31
N VAL A 625 -11.17 5.52 -43.42
CA VAL A 625 -11.05 6.51 -42.35
C VAL A 625 -12.45 6.69 -41.77
N TYR A 626 -12.60 6.58 -40.46
CA TYR A 626 -13.85 6.73 -39.74
C TYR A 626 -13.81 7.95 -38.84
N LYS A 627 -14.96 8.62 -38.71
CA LYS A 627 -15.27 9.48 -37.57
C LYS A 627 -16.41 8.85 -36.79
N LEU A 628 -16.20 8.67 -35.49
CA LEU A 628 -17.18 8.16 -34.54
C LEU A 628 -17.58 9.29 -33.59
N ASN A 629 -18.80 9.24 -33.09
CA ASN A 629 -19.28 10.14 -32.06
C ASN A 629 -18.55 9.83 -30.73
N PRO A 630 -17.96 10.82 -30.04
CA PRO A 630 -17.15 10.59 -28.85
C PRO A 630 -17.99 10.21 -27.61
N GLU A 631 -19.30 10.46 -27.64
CA GLU A 631 -20.22 10.18 -26.54
C GLU A 631 -20.85 8.79 -26.61
N ASN A 632 -21.01 8.21 -27.81
CA ASN A 632 -21.72 6.95 -27.97
C ASN A 632 -21.12 5.96 -28.99
N GLY A 633 -20.01 6.31 -29.65
CA GLY A 633 -19.32 5.42 -30.59
C GLY A 633 -20.01 5.22 -31.94
N ALA A 634 -21.12 5.91 -32.23
CA ALA A 634 -21.81 5.80 -33.51
C ALA A 634 -20.95 6.36 -34.65
N ILE A 635 -20.89 5.67 -35.80
CA ILE A 635 -20.16 6.14 -36.98
C ILE A 635 -20.88 7.36 -37.58
N ILE A 636 -20.21 8.52 -37.59
CA ILE A 636 -20.72 9.76 -38.18
C ILE A 636 -20.49 9.75 -39.70
N TRP A 637 -19.27 9.41 -40.12
CA TRP A 637 -18.94 9.23 -41.54
C TRP A 637 -17.79 8.26 -41.71
N ARG A 638 -17.64 7.72 -42.93
CA ARG A 638 -16.47 6.96 -43.36
C ARG A 638 -16.00 7.39 -44.76
N TYR A 639 -14.70 7.43 -44.96
CA TYR A 639 -14.06 7.74 -46.24
C TYR A 639 -13.20 6.56 -46.70
N ARG A 640 -13.48 6.01 -47.88
CA ARG A 640 -12.71 4.89 -48.46
C ARG A 640 -11.41 5.42 -49.06
N ASN A 641 -10.26 4.91 -48.63
CA ASN A 641 -8.95 5.38 -49.08
C ASN A 641 -7.80 4.38 -48.85
N GLY A 642 -7.50 3.54 -49.83
CA GLY A 642 -6.26 2.71 -49.87
C GLY A 642 -5.97 1.99 -48.56
N ALA A 643 -4.71 1.99 -48.10
CA ALA A 643 -4.36 1.58 -46.74
C ALA A 643 -4.12 2.81 -45.85
N PRO A 644 -5.17 3.39 -45.23
CA PRO A 644 -5.03 4.64 -44.53
C PRO A 644 -4.41 4.43 -43.15
N ILE A 645 -3.59 5.41 -42.78
CA ILE A 645 -2.93 5.58 -41.50
C ILE A 645 -3.30 7.02 -41.10
N THR A 646 -4.35 7.17 -40.30
CA THR A 646 -4.74 8.49 -39.79
C THR A 646 -3.62 9.05 -38.92
N GLY A 647 -3.39 10.36 -38.99
CA GLY A 647 -2.69 11.03 -37.93
C GLY A 647 -3.10 12.49 -37.81
N GLY A 648 -3.52 12.84 -36.60
CA GLY A 648 -3.79 14.19 -36.18
C GLY A 648 -5.09 14.77 -36.74
N VAL A 649 -5.81 15.44 -35.86
CA VAL A 649 -6.97 16.26 -36.20
C VAL A 649 -6.72 17.67 -35.70
N ASP A 650 -7.04 18.67 -36.50
CA ASP A 650 -6.95 20.06 -36.07
C ASP A 650 -7.85 20.96 -36.93
N ASN A 651 -8.37 22.03 -36.33
CA ASN A 651 -9.37 22.91 -36.95
C ASN A 651 -10.49 22.07 -37.59
N ASP A 652 -10.79 22.29 -38.88
CA ASP A 652 -11.82 21.56 -39.64
C ASP A 652 -11.25 20.41 -40.48
N LEU A 653 -10.04 19.91 -40.18
CA LEU A 653 -9.35 18.92 -41.00
C LEU A 653 -8.95 17.65 -40.24
N VAL A 654 -9.04 16.53 -40.94
CA VAL A 654 -8.45 15.24 -40.56
C VAL A 654 -7.33 14.92 -41.54
N PHE A 655 -6.09 14.81 -41.07
CA PHE A 655 -4.95 14.50 -41.92
C PHE A 655 -4.72 12.98 -41.97
N VAL A 656 -4.56 12.46 -43.19
CA VAL A 656 -4.47 11.01 -43.40
C VAL A 656 -3.30 10.72 -44.32
N GLY A 657 -2.32 9.97 -43.79
CA GLY A 657 -1.31 9.31 -44.62
C GLY A 657 -1.86 7.98 -45.11
N TYR A 658 -1.48 7.51 -46.30
CA TYR A 658 -1.87 6.18 -46.76
C TYR A 658 -0.86 5.60 -47.73
N ARG A 659 -0.74 4.27 -47.73
CA ARG A 659 0.14 3.56 -48.68
C ARG A 659 -0.60 3.36 -50.00
N GLY A 660 0.13 3.56 -51.09
CA GLY A 660 -0.27 3.24 -52.46
C GLY A 660 -0.11 1.75 -52.77
N GLY A 661 -0.22 1.40 -54.05
CA GLY A 661 -0.21 0.01 -54.54
C GLY A 661 1.16 -0.63 -54.74
N TYR A 662 2.26 0.14 -54.63
CA TYR A 662 3.64 -0.35 -54.83
C TYR A 662 4.51 -0.10 -53.59
N VAL A 663 5.60 -0.88 -53.46
CA VAL A 663 6.66 -0.67 -52.47
C VAL A 663 7.21 0.76 -52.65
N ASP A 664 7.27 1.54 -51.58
CA ASP A 664 7.70 2.96 -51.53
C ASP A 664 6.68 4.06 -51.94
N ASP A 665 5.45 3.74 -52.36
CA ASP A 665 4.43 4.74 -52.71
C ASP A 665 3.61 5.19 -51.49
N GLY A 666 3.91 6.39 -50.94
CA GLY A 666 3.18 6.98 -49.83
C GLY A 666 2.53 8.31 -50.20
N TYR A 667 1.29 8.54 -49.73
CA TYR A 667 0.53 9.75 -50.02
C TYR A 667 -0.11 10.34 -48.77
N ALA A 668 -0.37 11.65 -48.79
CA ALA A 668 -1.15 12.36 -47.76
C ALA A 668 -2.37 13.05 -48.38
N ILE A 669 -3.48 13.05 -47.65
CA ILE A 669 -4.70 13.81 -47.94
C ILE A 669 -5.17 14.53 -46.67
N ALA A 670 -6.03 15.53 -46.84
CA ALA A 670 -6.86 16.04 -45.76
C ALA A 670 -8.33 15.86 -46.09
N LEU A 671 -9.11 15.48 -45.08
CA LEU A 671 -10.57 15.37 -45.13
C LEU A 671 -11.19 16.48 -44.30
N ASN A 672 -12.37 16.93 -44.70
CA ASN A 672 -13.18 17.85 -43.90
C ASN A 672 -13.72 17.08 -42.69
N LYS A 673 -13.50 17.65 -41.50
CA LYS A 673 -13.82 17.02 -40.22
C LYS A 673 -15.32 16.77 -40.01
N THR A 674 -16.15 17.61 -40.60
CA THR A 674 -17.62 17.53 -40.47
C THR A 674 -18.21 16.58 -41.49
N THR A 675 -17.79 16.64 -42.75
CA THR A 675 -18.42 15.90 -43.85
C THR A 675 -17.68 14.63 -44.26
N GLY A 676 -16.41 14.47 -43.87
CA GLY A 676 -15.55 13.38 -44.34
C GLY A 676 -15.11 13.50 -45.80
N THR A 677 -15.42 14.62 -46.48
CA THR A 677 -15.05 14.82 -47.89
C THR A 677 -13.62 15.29 -48.02
N LYS A 678 -12.91 14.83 -49.06
CA LYS A 678 -11.52 15.22 -49.31
C LYS A 678 -11.40 16.72 -49.62
N VAL A 679 -10.55 17.42 -48.88
CA VAL A 679 -10.25 18.86 -49.06
C VAL A 679 -9.09 19.05 -50.01
N TRP A 680 -8.01 18.28 -49.84
CA TRP A 680 -6.87 18.31 -50.75
C TRP A 680 -6.16 16.96 -50.81
N GLY A 681 -5.28 16.84 -51.81
CA GLY A 681 -4.45 15.65 -52.07
C GLY A 681 -4.99 14.73 -53.18
N PRO A 682 -4.21 13.70 -53.56
CA PRO A 682 -3.08 13.18 -52.80
C PRO A 682 -1.75 13.94 -53.04
N ILE A 683 -1.01 14.17 -51.95
CA ILE A 683 0.35 14.72 -51.99
C ILE A 683 1.33 13.57 -51.79
N HIS A 684 2.22 13.34 -52.76
CA HIS A 684 3.21 12.27 -52.69
C HIS A 684 4.33 12.58 -51.67
N ILE A 685 4.61 11.62 -50.78
CA ILE A 685 5.51 11.78 -49.61
C ILE A 685 6.58 10.68 -49.46
N THR A 686 6.54 9.59 -50.26
CA THR A 686 7.39 8.35 -50.17
C THR A 686 7.10 7.50 -48.90
N ASP A 687 7.02 6.15 -49.00
CA ASP A 687 6.39 5.18 -48.04
C ASP A 687 5.96 5.77 -46.68
N CYS A 688 4.67 5.89 -46.41
CA CYS A 688 4.19 6.43 -45.13
C CYS A 688 4.27 5.40 -43.97
N GLY A 689 5.00 4.31 -44.14
CA GLY A 689 4.87 3.10 -43.34
C GLY A 689 5.09 3.19 -41.83
N THR A 690 5.53 4.32 -41.27
CA THR A 690 5.79 4.44 -39.82
C THR A 690 5.64 5.82 -39.17
N SER A 691 5.57 6.94 -39.90
CA SER A 691 5.59 8.28 -39.28
C SER A 691 4.25 8.99 -39.38
N LEU A 692 3.74 9.40 -38.23
CA LEU A 692 2.53 10.22 -38.13
C LEU A 692 2.81 11.66 -38.59
N PRO A 693 1.82 12.31 -39.22
CA PRO A 693 1.77 13.75 -39.35
C PRO A 693 1.88 14.44 -37.99
N ALA A 694 2.82 15.38 -37.85
CA ALA A 694 2.85 16.30 -36.72
C ALA A 694 2.19 17.63 -37.13
N ILE A 695 1.56 18.33 -36.18
CA ILE A 695 0.74 19.50 -36.47
C ILE A 695 1.18 20.67 -35.58
N ASP A 696 1.46 21.83 -36.19
CA ASP A 696 1.68 23.08 -35.45
C ASP A 696 1.29 24.31 -36.29
N GLY A 697 0.62 25.26 -35.65
CA GLY A 697 0.08 26.46 -36.29
C GLY A 697 -0.92 26.15 -37.41
N ASN A 698 -0.61 26.57 -38.64
CA ASN A 698 -1.43 26.31 -39.83
C ASN A 698 -0.75 25.30 -40.77
N ARG A 699 0.07 24.38 -40.23
CA ARG A 699 0.90 23.45 -41.00
C ARG A 699 0.86 22.03 -40.43
N VAL A 700 0.96 21.08 -41.35
CA VAL A 700 1.15 19.66 -41.09
C VAL A 700 2.52 19.22 -41.63
N TYR A 701 3.28 18.53 -40.80
CA TYR A 701 4.63 18.04 -41.08
C TYR A 701 4.56 16.54 -41.31
N ILE A 702 5.00 16.07 -42.48
CA ILE A 702 4.83 14.67 -42.90
C ILE A 702 6.15 14.17 -43.50
N SER A 703 6.47 12.92 -43.18
CA SER A 703 7.60 12.19 -43.75
C SER A 703 7.24 10.73 -43.99
N GLY A 704 8.23 9.94 -44.41
CA GLY A 704 8.07 8.51 -44.66
C GLY A 704 9.40 7.76 -44.67
N HIS A 705 9.35 6.51 -45.09
CA HIS A 705 10.48 5.62 -45.33
C HIS A 705 10.63 5.46 -46.85
N ALA A 706 11.84 5.29 -47.38
CA ALA A 706 11.97 4.88 -48.78
C ALA A 706 13.37 4.37 -49.08
N MET A 707 13.43 3.30 -49.87
CA MET A 707 14.69 2.82 -50.46
C MET A 707 15.14 3.69 -51.63
N THR A 708 14.24 4.51 -52.18
CA THR A 708 14.45 5.42 -53.32
C THR A 708 14.69 6.88 -52.89
N GLY A 709 14.30 7.23 -51.67
CA GLY A 709 14.68 8.47 -50.98
C GLY A 709 13.53 9.19 -50.27
N VAL A 710 13.74 9.63 -49.03
CA VAL A 710 12.69 10.20 -48.18
C VAL A 710 12.52 11.70 -48.41
N LYS A 711 11.26 12.13 -48.58
CA LYS A 711 10.87 13.55 -48.56
C LYS A 711 10.24 13.91 -47.22
N PHE A 712 10.74 14.97 -46.61
CA PHE A 712 10.12 15.58 -45.43
C PHE A 712 9.50 16.91 -45.81
N ARG A 713 8.22 17.09 -45.50
CA ARG A 713 7.43 18.21 -46.00
C ARG A 713 6.67 18.87 -44.87
N ALA A 714 6.64 20.20 -44.90
CA ALA A 714 5.65 21.00 -44.20
C ALA A 714 4.62 21.49 -45.22
N ILE A 715 3.34 21.29 -44.94
CA ILE A 715 2.22 21.58 -45.83
C ILE A 715 1.23 22.47 -45.08
N TYR A 716 0.76 23.56 -45.68
CA TYR A 716 -0.29 24.39 -45.08
C TYR A 716 -1.65 23.68 -45.11
N TYR A 717 -2.60 24.11 -44.27
CA TYR A 717 -3.93 23.47 -44.22
C TYR A 717 -4.72 23.58 -45.52
N ASN A 718 -4.40 24.54 -46.38
CA ASN A 718 -4.95 24.65 -47.74
C ASN A 718 -4.31 23.69 -48.76
N GLY A 719 -3.37 22.83 -48.34
CA GLY A 719 -2.69 21.84 -49.19
C GLY A 719 -1.46 22.37 -49.94
N THR A 720 -1.09 23.65 -49.77
CA THR A 720 0.11 24.21 -50.41
C THR A 720 1.38 23.81 -49.67
N LEU A 721 2.45 23.51 -50.41
CA LEU A 721 3.74 23.14 -49.82
C LEU A 721 4.38 24.37 -49.17
N ALA A 722 4.66 24.31 -47.88
CA ALA A 722 5.39 25.35 -47.16
C ALA A 722 6.90 25.24 -47.43
N TRP A 723 7.46 24.05 -47.20
CA TRP A 723 8.85 23.73 -47.51
C TRP A 723 9.06 22.22 -47.57
N THR A 724 10.15 21.78 -48.19
CA THR A 724 10.55 20.37 -48.26
C THR A 724 12.05 20.22 -48.04
N ASP A 725 12.45 19.14 -47.38
CA ASP A 725 13.84 18.67 -47.34
C ASP A 725 13.91 17.25 -47.92
N TYR A 726 15.09 16.88 -48.45
CA TYR A 726 15.32 15.57 -49.06
C TYR A 726 16.47 14.85 -48.36
N PHE A 727 16.19 13.62 -47.92
CA PHE A 727 17.07 12.86 -47.05
C PHE A 727 17.87 11.76 -47.73
N GLY A 728 17.72 11.60 -49.06
CA GLY A 728 18.29 10.46 -49.79
C GLY A 728 17.69 9.13 -49.29
N LYS A 729 18.32 8.00 -49.65
CA LYS A 729 17.91 6.66 -49.18
C LYS A 729 18.07 6.61 -47.66
N ALA A 730 16.99 6.59 -46.91
CA ALA A 730 17.05 6.74 -45.46
C ALA A 730 15.86 6.11 -44.77
N SER A 731 16.06 5.74 -43.50
CA SER A 731 14.95 5.46 -42.60
C SER A 731 14.67 6.72 -41.77
N HIS A 732 13.48 7.27 -41.93
CA HIS A 732 13.01 8.42 -41.16
C HIS A 732 11.89 7.97 -40.23
N ARG A 733 11.91 8.41 -38.98
CA ARG A 733 10.92 7.99 -37.98
C ARG A 733 10.59 9.16 -37.05
N TYR A 734 9.29 9.33 -36.82
CA TYR A 734 8.69 10.27 -35.86
C TYR A 734 9.03 11.75 -36.08
N ILE A 735 8.03 12.60 -35.88
CA ILE A 735 8.14 14.04 -36.03
C ILE A 735 7.54 14.65 -34.78
N ILE A 736 8.32 15.45 -34.06
CA ILE A 736 7.86 16.19 -32.89
C ILE A 736 8.00 17.67 -33.20
N VAL A 737 6.94 18.43 -32.98
CA VAL A 737 6.97 19.88 -33.18
C VAL A 737 6.73 20.54 -31.83
N GLU A 738 7.64 21.42 -31.44
CA GLU A 738 7.56 22.15 -30.17
C GLU A 738 7.94 23.61 -30.39
N GLY A 739 6.96 24.51 -30.28
CA GLY A 739 7.14 25.92 -30.55
C GLY A 739 7.66 26.19 -31.97
N LYS A 740 8.88 26.71 -32.09
CA LYS A 740 9.50 27.04 -33.39
C LYS A 740 10.38 25.95 -33.96
N ASP A 741 10.51 24.81 -33.28
CA ASP A 741 11.44 23.75 -33.64
C ASP A 741 10.70 22.46 -34.02
N VAL A 742 11.16 21.83 -35.10
CA VAL A 742 10.65 20.57 -35.61
C VAL A 742 11.78 19.55 -35.55
N PHE A 743 11.61 18.55 -34.70
CA PHE A 743 12.56 17.49 -34.43
C PHE A 743 12.19 16.23 -35.19
N THR A 744 13.19 15.56 -35.74
CA THR A 744 12.97 14.28 -36.39
C THR A 744 14.19 13.37 -36.33
N LEU A 745 13.92 12.06 -36.29
CA LEU A 745 14.94 11.03 -36.15
C LEU A 745 15.24 10.38 -37.52
N TYR A 746 16.52 10.31 -37.86
CA TYR A 746 17.03 9.98 -39.18
C TYR A 746 18.19 8.98 -39.12
N SER A 747 18.25 8.03 -40.06
CA SER A 747 19.44 7.22 -40.33
C SER A 747 19.76 7.12 -41.83
N PRO A 748 21.04 7.27 -42.24
CA PRO A 748 21.51 6.95 -43.60
C PRO A 748 21.39 5.43 -43.90
N PRO A 749 21.49 5.02 -45.18
CA PRO A 749 21.35 3.62 -45.59
C PRO A 749 22.61 2.82 -45.20
N PRO A 750 22.49 1.52 -44.89
CA PRO A 750 23.66 0.69 -44.59
C PRO A 750 24.50 0.45 -45.85
N HIS A 751 25.82 0.43 -45.70
CA HIS A 751 26.69 -0.28 -46.64
C HIS A 751 26.52 -1.79 -46.40
N ILE A 752 26.46 -2.56 -47.49
CA ILE A 752 26.06 -3.97 -47.56
C ILE A 752 26.66 -4.83 -46.42
N GLY A 753 25.80 -5.50 -45.66
CA GLY A 753 26.15 -6.71 -44.88
C GLY A 753 26.16 -6.60 -43.34
N VAL A 754 26.16 -5.40 -42.72
CA VAL A 754 26.14 -5.27 -41.25
C VAL A 754 25.37 -4.01 -40.82
N ASP A 755 24.31 -4.14 -40.01
CA ASP A 755 23.51 -3.00 -39.53
C ASP A 755 24.23 -2.23 -38.42
N THR A 756 25.19 -1.38 -38.82
CA THR A 756 25.97 -0.48 -37.94
C THR A 756 25.47 0.98 -38.01
N ARG A 757 24.19 1.18 -38.33
CA ARG A 757 23.59 2.50 -38.58
C ARG A 757 23.86 3.50 -37.45
N ASN A 758 24.42 4.65 -37.81
CA ASN A 758 24.42 5.85 -36.97
C ASN A 758 23.08 6.57 -37.15
N TRP A 759 22.39 6.83 -36.06
CA TRP A 759 21.16 7.62 -36.07
C TRP A 759 21.46 9.08 -35.70
N TYR A 760 20.60 9.98 -36.16
CA TYR A 760 20.73 11.41 -35.94
C TYR A 760 19.38 12.05 -35.62
N ILE A 761 19.38 13.02 -34.72
CA ILE A 761 18.27 13.97 -34.57
C ILE A 761 18.57 15.18 -35.46
N LYS A 762 17.62 15.54 -36.31
CA LYS A 762 17.64 16.77 -37.11
C LYS A 762 16.58 17.73 -36.59
N ILE A 763 16.93 19.01 -36.58
CA ILE A 763 16.07 20.07 -36.09
C ILE A 763 15.89 21.10 -37.19
N TYR A 764 14.65 21.50 -37.42
CA TYR A 764 14.27 22.49 -38.39
C TYR A 764 13.53 23.62 -37.71
N ASN A 765 13.75 24.85 -38.18
CA ASN A 765 12.89 25.95 -37.82
C ASN A 765 11.53 25.76 -38.50
N SER A 766 10.46 25.63 -37.70
CA SER A 766 9.10 25.35 -38.15
C SER A 766 8.64 26.34 -39.23
N THR A 767 8.99 27.62 -39.07
CA THR A 767 8.57 28.72 -39.93
C THR A 767 9.30 28.73 -41.27
N THR A 768 10.63 28.63 -41.25
CA THR A 768 11.49 28.83 -42.44
C THR A 768 11.91 27.54 -43.14
N GLY A 769 11.77 26.38 -42.48
CA GLY A 769 12.32 25.11 -42.97
C GLY A 769 13.84 25.04 -42.94
N ARG A 770 14.52 26.06 -42.39
CA ARG A 770 15.97 26.06 -42.26
C ARG A 770 16.40 25.04 -41.21
N ARG A 771 17.32 24.16 -41.57
CA ARG A 771 17.95 23.21 -40.63
C ARG A 771 18.76 23.98 -39.58
N ILE A 772 18.40 23.79 -38.31
CA ILE A 772 19.04 24.39 -37.14
C ILE A 772 20.22 23.52 -36.68
N GLY A 773 20.09 22.19 -36.75
CA GLY A 773 21.16 21.29 -36.32
C GLY A 773 20.99 19.83 -36.79
N THR A 774 22.06 19.05 -36.64
CA THR A 774 22.08 17.60 -36.85
C THR A 774 23.02 16.98 -35.82
N TYR A 775 22.49 16.12 -34.97
CA TYR A 775 23.20 15.57 -33.81
C TYR A 775 23.19 14.05 -33.87
N SER A 776 24.35 13.40 -33.72
CA SER A 776 24.44 11.94 -33.74
C SER A 776 24.00 11.35 -32.39
N VAL A 777 23.17 10.31 -32.43
CA VAL A 777 22.68 9.59 -31.24
C VAL A 777 23.31 8.20 -31.07
N GLY A 778 24.37 7.90 -31.85
CA GLY A 778 25.19 6.68 -31.72
C GLY A 778 24.91 5.55 -32.72
N LYS A 779 25.81 4.54 -32.71
CA LYS A 779 25.73 3.28 -33.48
C LYS A 779 24.88 2.26 -32.72
N ASN A 780 24.15 1.39 -33.43
CA ASN A 780 23.30 0.32 -32.88
C ASN A 780 21.93 0.75 -32.33
N TYR A 781 21.35 1.84 -32.83
CA TYR A 781 19.97 2.16 -32.51
C TYR A 781 19.00 1.22 -33.25
N TYR A 782 18.62 0.12 -32.60
CA TYR A 782 17.60 -0.81 -33.09
C TYR A 782 16.19 -0.41 -32.60
N GLY A 783 15.82 0.85 -32.82
CA GLY A 783 14.43 1.27 -32.98
C GLY A 783 13.65 1.69 -31.74
N GLY A 784 14.16 2.56 -30.86
CA GLY A 784 13.28 3.31 -29.97
C GLY A 784 12.65 4.52 -30.65
N ASP A 785 11.74 5.19 -29.95
CA ASP A 785 11.24 6.52 -30.28
C ASP A 785 11.82 7.54 -29.26
N PHE A 786 11.54 8.82 -29.39
CA PHE A 786 12.11 9.86 -28.53
C PHE A 786 11.03 10.78 -27.96
N ALA A 787 11.28 11.34 -26.80
CA ALA A 787 10.43 12.34 -26.17
C ALA A 787 11.23 13.62 -25.92
N ILE A 788 10.56 14.75 -25.95
CA ILE A 788 11.16 16.05 -25.68
C ILE A 788 10.53 16.60 -24.40
N ALA A 789 11.38 17.01 -23.47
CA ALA A 789 11.00 17.78 -22.30
C ALA A 789 11.60 19.20 -22.42
N PRO A 790 11.19 20.16 -21.57
CA PRO A 790 11.67 21.54 -21.62
C PRO A 790 13.20 21.69 -21.68
N ASP A 791 13.92 20.89 -20.89
CA ASP A 791 15.37 20.97 -20.70
C ASP A 791 16.16 19.80 -21.34
N LYS A 792 15.49 18.71 -21.73
CA LYS A 792 16.14 17.47 -22.19
C LYS A 792 15.40 16.75 -23.31
N ILE A 793 16.14 15.90 -24.02
CA ILE A 793 15.63 14.95 -25.02
C ILE A 793 15.90 13.55 -24.50
N ILE A 794 14.84 12.75 -24.37
CA ILE A 794 14.92 11.37 -23.91
C ILE A 794 14.82 10.42 -25.12
N LEU A 795 15.77 9.50 -25.20
CA LEU A 795 15.87 8.51 -26.26
C LEU A 795 15.90 7.11 -25.65
N THR A 796 15.15 6.17 -26.23
CA THR A 796 15.26 4.75 -25.92
C THR A 796 16.00 4.02 -27.04
N ASN A 797 16.86 3.06 -26.72
CA ASN A 797 17.49 2.20 -27.72
C ASN A 797 17.65 0.77 -27.17
N SER A 798 18.26 -0.13 -27.94
CA SER A 798 18.43 -1.52 -27.53
C SER A 798 19.32 -1.74 -26.29
N SER A 799 20.03 -0.71 -25.81
CA SER A 799 20.87 -0.77 -24.61
C SER A 799 20.31 0.01 -23.41
N GLY A 800 19.21 0.76 -23.56
CA GLY A 800 18.58 1.46 -22.44
C GLY A 800 17.98 2.82 -22.79
N VAL A 801 17.98 3.74 -21.82
CA VAL A 801 17.41 5.09 -21.90
C VAL A 801 18.51 6.14 -21.78
N PHE A 802 18.45 7.19 -22.58
CA PHE A 802 19.48 8.23 -22.66
C PHE A 802 18.82 9.60 -22.62
N ALA A 803 19.31 10.49 -21.76
CA ALA A 803 18.90 11.88 -21.72
C ALA A 803 20.01 12.78 -22.26
N TYR A 804 19.65 13.68 -23.17
CA TYR A 804 20.54 14.69 -23.73
C TYR A 804 20.02 16.07 -23.38
N ASN A 805 20.91 17.02 -23.13
CA ASN A 805 20.55 18.41 -22.91
C ASN A 805 19.95 18.98 -24.19
N ARG A 806 18.80 19.66 -24.10
CA ARG A 806 18.08 20.15 -25.27
C ARG A 806 18.81 21.26 -26.02
N SER A 807 19.55 22.12 -25.32
CA SER A 807 20.19 23.30 -25.91
C SER A 807 21.49 22.97 -26.62
N ASN A 808 22.28 22.04 -26.09
CA ASN A 808 23.63 21.74 -26.60
C ASN A 808 23.87 20.27 -26.96
N PHE A 809 22.89 19.39 -26.75
CA PHE A 809 22.94 17.96 -27.08
C PHE A 809 24.03 17.16 -26.37
N SER A 810 24.56 17.66 -25.26
CA SER A 810 25.45 16.87 -24.39
C SER A 810 24.65 15.79 -23.67
N LEU A 811 25.19 14.58 -23.56
CA LEU A 811 24.60 13.52 -22.74
C LEU A 811 24.52 13.98 -21.28
N LEU A 812 23.32 13.96 -20.69
CA LEU A 812 23.08 14.25 -19.28
C LEU A 812 23.27 12.99 -18.43
N TRP A 813 22.57 11.92 -18.81
CA TRP A 813 22.64 10.62 -18.14
C TRP A 813 22.23 9.50 -19.10
N ASN A 814 22.61 8.27 -18.76
CA ASN A 814 22.11 7.06 -19.38
C ASN A 814 21.66 6.06 -18.30
N CYS A 815 20.72 5.18 -18.67
CA CYS A 815 20.11 4.21 -17.79
C CYS A 815 20.07 2.86 -18.52
N SER A 816 20.73 1.84 -17.98
CA SER A 816 20.70 0.50 -18.54
C SER A 816 19.48 -0.26 -18.02
N LEU A 817 18.75 -0.94 -18.90
CA LEU A 817 17.56 -1.73 -18.53
C LEU A 817 17.86 -3.24 -18.55
N SER A 818 17.13 -4.01 -17.74
CA SER A 818 17.26 -5.48 -17.65
C SER A 818 16.90 -6.20 -18.94
N ALA A 819 16.00 -5.61 -19.74
CA ALA A 819 15.59 -6.11 -21.04
C ALA A 819 15.48 -4.96 -22.05
N LYS A 820 15.40 -5.33 -23.34
CA LYS A 820 15.27 -4.34 -24.42
C LYS A 820 13.96 -3.56 -24.25
N PRO A 821 13.98 -2.21 -24.29
CA PRO A 821 12.77 -1.41 -24.41
C PRO A 821 11.91 -1.89 -25.59
N TYR A 822 10.59 -1.73 -25.46
CA TYR A 822 9.74 -1.74 -26.65
C TYR A 822 10.09 -0.56 -27.57
N ARG A 823 9.75 -0.69 -28.85
CA ARG A 823 10.10 0.28 -29.91
C ARG A 823 9.18 1.49 -29.89
N GLU A 824 9.16 2.21 -28.78
CA GLU A 824 8.06 3.10 -28.38
C GLU A 824 8.55 4.38 -27.71
N GLN A 825 7.67 5.40 -27.69
CA GLN A 825 7.96 6.70 -27.11
C GLN A 825 8.05 6.55 -25.59
N PRO A 826 9.18 6.90 -24.95
CA PRO A 826 9.22 6.96 -23.50
C PRO A 826 8.22 8.02 -23.02
N ILE A 827 7.47 7.75 -21.96
CA ILE A 827 6.68 8.80 -21.33
C ILE A 827 7.60 9.58 -20.42
N VAL A 828 7.57 10.90 -20.55
CA VAL A 828 8.41 11.82 -19.77
C VAL A 828 7.51 12.79 -19.03
N THR A 829 7.57 12.75 -17.71
CA THR A 829 7.03 13.76 -16.81
C THR A 829 8.17 14.64 -16.31
N ARG A 830 7.85 15.67 -15.51
CA ARG A 830 8.85 16.52 -14.86
C ARG A 830 9.87 15.68 -14.08
N ASP A 831 9.38 14.71 -13.31
CA ASP A 831 10.17 13.98 -12.33
C ASP A 831 10.53 12.55 -12.79
N THR A 832 9.82 12.01 -13.79
CA THR A 832 9.91 10.58 -14.13
C THR A 832 9.97 10.33 -15.64
N VAL A 833 10.80 9.38 -16.04
CA VAL A 833 10.79 8.74 -17.37
C VAL A 833 10.27 7.31 -17.21
N ILE A 834 9.21 6.96 -17.93
CA ILE A 834 8.53 5.67 -17.86
C ILE A 834 8.79 4.90 -19.16
N VAL A 835 9.34 3.70 -19.03
CA VAL A 835 9.70 2.84 -20.18
C VAL A 835 9.27 1.40 -19.94
N ALA A 836 8.51 0.85 -20.89
CA ALA A 836 8.16 -0.57 -20.92
C ALA A 836 9.24 -1.41 -21.62
N THR A 837 9.52 -2.60 -21.10
CA THR A 837 10.54 -3.54 -21.60
C THR A 837 9.94 -4.89 -21.99
N LYS A 838 10.59 -5.57 -22.94
CA LYS A 838 10.14 -6.85 -23.54
C LYS A 838 9.99 -8.04 -22.59
N ASP A 839 10.41 -7.90 -21.35
CA ASP A 839 10.18 -8.82 -20.24
C ASP A 839 8.89 -8.48 -19.45
N ASN A 840 7.97 -7.71 -20.06
CA ASN A 840 6.67 -7.30 -19.49
C ASN A 840 6.78 -6.47 -18.20
N ARG A 841 7.79 -5.60 -18.13
CA ARG A 841 8.03 -4.68 -17.00
C ARG A 841 7.90 -3.23 -17.41
N ILE A 842 7.46 -2.39 -16.46
CA ILE A 842 7.50 -0.93 -16.57
C ILE A 842 8.58 -0.41 -15.63
N ASN A 843 9.49 0.38 -16.17
CA ASN A 843 10.62 0.97 -15.46
C ASN A 843 10.35 2.46 -15.24
N PHE A 844 10.41 2.89 -13.99
CA PHE A 844 10.28 4.28 -13.58
C PHE A 844 11.67 4.82 -13.24
N ILE A 845 12.11 5.78 -14.05
CA ILE A 845 13.45 6.34 -14.02
C ILE A 845 13.34 7.79 -13.57
N ASP A 846 14.12 8.20 -12.59
CA ASP A 846 14.19 9.59 -12.16
C ASP A 846 14.70 10.47 -13.32
N SER A 847 13.91 11.48 -13.69
CA SER A 847 14.17 12.31 -14.87
C SER A 847 15.45 13.16 -14.75
N LEU A 848 15.90 13.44 -13.51
CA LEU A 848 17.08 14.25 -13.25
C LEU A 848 18.37 13.43 -13.25
N SER A 849 18.35 12.25 -12.63
CA SER A 849 19.53 11.43 -12.36
C SER A 849 19.68 10.20 -13.27
N GLY A 850 18.60 9.78 -13.95
CA GLY A 850 18.58 8.54 -14.73
C GLY A 850 18.55 7.26 -13.90
N GLN A 851 18.34 7.34 -12.59
CA GLN A 851 18.27 6.18 -11.70
C GLN A 851 16.87 5.53 -11.76
N ILE A 852 16.82 4.21 -11.88
CA ILE A 852 15.57 3.46 -11.73
C ILE A 852 15.20 3.46 -10.25
N TYR A 853 14.04 3.99 -9.89
CA TYR A 853 13.57 4.00 -8.50
C TYR A 853 12.34 3.11 -8.27
N ARG A 854 11.69 2.63 -9.34
CA ARG A 854 10.56 1.70 -9.27
C ARG A 854 10.51 0.83 -10.53
N ILE A 855 10.17 -0.44 -10.38
CA ILE A 855 9.91 -1.40 -11.46
C ILE A 855 8.59 -2.10 -11.15
N GLU A 856 7.71 -2.21 -12.13
CA GLU A 856 6.41 -2.88 -11.99
C GLU A 856 6.28 -4.04 -12.99
N GLU A 857 5.77 -5.18 -12.55
CA GLU A 857 5.48 -6.34 -13.39
C GLU A 857 3.99 -6.34 -13.78
N ILE A 858 3.70 -6.48 -15.08
CA ILE A 858 2.36 -6.26 -15.62
C ILE A 858 1.49 -7.54 -15.57
N GLY A 859 2.10 -8.72 -15.33
CA GLY A 859 1.38 -9.99 -15.21
C GLY A 859 0.68 -10.47 -16.50
N ALA A 860 0.87 -9.78 -17.62
CA ALA A 860 0.38 -10.13 -18.94
C ALA A 860 1.33 -9.60 -20.04
N ASN A 861 1.25 -10.19 -21.22
CA ASN A 861 2.02 -9.73 -22.37
C ASN A 861 1.51 -8.38 -22.87
N LEU A 862 2.43 -7.45 -23.07
CA LEU A 862 2.15 -6.17 -23.72
C LEU A 862 1.87 -6.36 -25.22
N THR A 863 0.78 -5.77 -25.71
CA THR A 863 0.51 -5.71 -27.14
C THR A 863 1.33 -4.60 -27.80
N SER A 864 2.23 -4.96 -28.73
CA SER A 864 3.05 -3.97 -29.44
C SER A 864 2.21 -3.17 -30.46
N PRO A 865 2.36 -1.84 -30.64
CA PRO A 865 3.16 -0.90 -29.84
C PRO A 865 2.39 0.30 -29.23
N MET A 866 2.87 0.75 -28.07
CA MET A 866 2.36 1.78 -27.16
C MET A 866 1.07 1.39 -26.46
N SER A 867 1.19 0.41 -25.58
CA SER A 867 0.12 0.07 -24.66
C SER A 867 -0.16 1.12 -23.62
N LEU A 868 0.71 2.12 -23.39
CA LEU A 868 0.64 2.90 -22.16
C LEU A 868 0.35 4.39 -22.32
N VAL A 869 -0.54 4.91 -21.46
CA VAL A 869 -0.91 6.32 -21.35
C VAL A 869 -1.10 6.67 -19.88
N VAL A 870 -0.65 7.86 -19.47
CA VAL A 870 -0.85 8.37 -18.11
C VAL A 870 -2.16 9.17 -18.06
N GLY A 871 -3.05 8.77 -17.15
CA GLY A 871 -4.30 9.45 -16.87
C GLY A 871 -4.18 10.56 -15.82
N PRO A 872 -5.13 11.50 -15.81
CA PRO A 872 -5.12 12.68 -14.94
C PRO A 872 -5.25 12.36 -13.44
N SER A 873 -5.62 11.13 -13.08
CA SER A 873 -5.77 10.67 -11.69
C SER A 873 -4.50 10.06 -11.07
N GLY A 874 -3.40 9.96 -11.81
CA GLY A 874 -2.22 9.21 -11.33
C GLY A 874 -2.28 7.75 -11.71
N CYS A 875 -2.96 7.38 -12.78
CA CYS A 875 -3.01 5.99 -13.24
C CYS A 875 -2.35 5.83 -14.60
N ILE A 876 -1.56 4.78 -14.76
CA ILE A 876 -0.99 4.37 -16.05
C ILE A 876 -1.88 3.27 -16.61
N TYR A 877 -2.54 3.53 -17.72
CA TYR A 877 -3.33 2.51 -18.43
C TYR A 877 -2.43 1.77 -19.39
N ILE A 878 -2.60 0.46 -19.52
CA ILE A 878 -1.72 -0.45 -20.24
C ILE A 878 -2.56 -1.42 -21.08
N GLY A 879 -2.50 -1.33 -22.39
CA GLY A 879 -3.03 -2.34 -23.32
C GLY A 879 -2.24 -3.65 -23.25
N THR A 880 -2.94 -4.76 -23.06
CA THR A 880 -2.35 -6.09 -22.92
C THR A 880 -3.08 -7.10 -23.80
N GLU A 881 -2.54 -8.31 -23.92
CA GLU A 881 -3.20 -9.42 -24.62
C GLU A 881 -4.55 -9.82 -23.99
N ASP A 882 -4.77 -9.45 -22.72
CA ASP A 882 -5.99 -9.69 -21.96
C ASP A 882 -6.83 -8.42 -21.70
N GLY A 883 -6.55 -7.31 -22.41
CA GLY A 883 -7.38 -6.11 -22.38
C GLY A 883 -6.64 -4.84 -21.96
N ILE A 884 -7.15 -4.13 -20.94
CA ILE A 884 -6.52 -2.95 -20.32
C ILE A 884 -6.21 -3.27 -18.86
N ARG A 885 -4.98 -2.94 -18.43
CA ARG A 885 -4.58 -2.90 -17.02
C ARG A 885 -4.32 -1.47 -16.58
N SER A 886 -4.42 -1.20 -15.29
CA SER A 886 -4.07 0.08 -14.68
C SER A 886 -3.03 -0.11 -13.58
N ILE A 887 -2.11 0.84 -13.44
CA ILE A 887 -1.15 0.89 -12.34
C ILE A 887 -1.25 2.25 -11.66
N SER A 888 -1.48 2.25 -10.35
CA SER A 888 -1.44 3.48 -9.55
C SER A 888 -0.02 4.05 -9.48
N PHE A 889 0.07 5.34 -9.78
CA PHE A 889 1.26 6.16 -9.85
C PHE A 889 1.01 7.43 -9.00
N PRO A 890 1.49 7.47 -7.75
CA PRO A 890 1.28 8.61 -6.88
C PRO A 890 1.98 9.84 -7.48
N THR A 891 1.22 10.88 -7.82
CA THR A 891 1.78 12.11 -8.36
C THR A 891 1.79 13.23 -7.33
N THR A 892 2.90 13.96 -7.29
CA THR A 892 3.10 15.18 -6.48
C THR A 892 3.05 16.46 -7.33
N GLY A 893 2.53 16.42 -8.57
CA GLY A 893 2.53 17.60 -9.45
C GLY A 893 1.66 17.47 -10.70
N GLU A 894 1.36 18.63 -11.30
CA GLU A 894 0.56 18.77 -12.53
C GLU A 894 1.20 18.04 -13.73
N TYR A 895 0.34 17.40 -14.52
CA TYR A 895 0.75 16.65 -15.72
C TYR A 895 1.16 17.58 -16.85
N VAL A 896 2.29 17.27 -17.48
CA VAL A 896 2.55 17.67 -18.86
C VAL A 896 2.82 16.41 -19.67
N ASN A 897 1.81 15.97 -20.43
CA ASN A 897 1.98 14.87 -21.37
C ASN A 897 2.69 15.43 -22.60
N TRP A 898 4.00 15.22 -22.74
CA TRP A 898 4.77 15.58 -23.94
C TRP A 898 4.64 14.52 -25.04
N ILE A 899 3.44 13.95 -25.22
CA ILE A 899 3.23 12.90 -26.22
C ILE A 899 2.91 13.54 -27.56
N SER A 900 3.69 13.20 -28.59
CA SER A 900 3.62 13.78 -29.93
C SER A 900 2.69 13.01 -30.88
N TYR A 901 1.41 12.89 -30.52
CA TYR A 901 0.37 12.48 -31.49
C TYR A 901 -0.46 13.72 -31.80
N GLY A 902 -0.56 14.05 -33.10
CA GLY A 902 -1.00 15.34 -33.63
C GLY A 902 -2.09 16.01 -32.79
N ARG A 903 -1.71 17.12 -32.16
CA ARG A 903 -2.48 17.94 -31.20
C ARG A 903 -3.56 17.19 -30.44
N ASP A 904 -3.24 16.87 -29.19
CA ASP A 904 -4.26 17.01 -28.17
C ASP A 904 -3.69 17.68 -26.92
N PHE A 905 -3.38 18.97 -27.08
CA PHE A 905 -3.22 19.93 -26.00
C PHE A 905 -3.28 21.35 -26.59
N ARG A 906 -4.38 21.70 -27.28
CA ARG A 906 -4.82 23.09 -27.48
C ARG A 906 -6.34 23.13 -27.69
N HIS A 907 -7.12 22.68 -26.70
CA HIS A 907 -8.40 23.26 -26.28
C HIS A 907 -9.15 22.35 -25.31
N THR A 908 -8.64 22.25 -24.09
CA THR A 908 -9.41 21.98 -22.87
C THR A 908 -8.78 22.80 -21.76
N GLY A 909 -8.98 24.12 -21.76
CA GLY A 909 -8.69 24.98 -20.60
C GLY A 909 -7.30 24.91 -19.94
N TYR A 910 -6.26 24.32 -20.55
CA TYR A 910 -4.98 24.08 -19.88
C TYR A 910 -3.72 24.20 -20.76
N VAL A 911 -3.78 24.77 -21.96
CA VAL A 911 -2.60 24.79 -22.86
C VAL A 911 -2.41 26.04 -23.73
N ASP A 912 -2.91 27.18 -23.25
CA ASP A 912 -2.32 28.47 -23.60
C ASP A 912 -1.28 28.95 -22.57
N CYS A 913 -0.85 28.07 -21.65
CA CYS A 913 0.11 28.39 -20.59
C CYS A 913 1.48 27.72 -20.80
N LEU A 914 2.07 27.82 -22.00
CA LEU A 914 3.53 27.60 -22.18
C LEU A 914 4.18 28.71 -23.03
N ARG A 915 3.77 29.96 -22.78
CA ARG A 915 4.77 30.86 -22.23
C ARG A 915 4.61 30.73 -20.73
N GLU A 916 5.61 30.17 -20.06
CA GLU A 916 5.72 30.28 -18.62
C GLU A 916 5.56 31.76 -18.26
N LYS A 917 4.39 32.15 -17.74
CA LYS A 917 4.39 33.08 -16.63
C LYS A 917 4.77 32.22 -15.44
N GLU A 918 6.07 32.16 -15.14
CA GLU A 918 6.49 31.79 -13.79
C GLU A 918 5.63 32.64 -12.84
N TYR A 919 4.83 31.98 -12.00
CA TYR A 919 4.06 32.67 -10.97
C TYR A 919 5.04 33.07 -9.87
N TYR A 920 5.69 34.20 -10.08
CA TYR A 920 6.56 34.79 -9.09
C TYR A 920 5.71 35.31 -7.93
N ILE A 921 5.91 34.78 -6.73
CA ILE A 921 5.37 35.32 -5.48
C ILE A 921 6.30 36.40 -4.95
N PHE A 922 5.77 37.49 -4.40
CA PHE A 922 6.59 38.48 -3.70
C PHE A 922 6.60 38.15 -2.21
N ASP A 923 7.67 37.50 -1.74
CA ASP A 923 7.77 37.03 -0.36
C ASP A 923 8.95 37.68 0.36
N THR A 924 8.70 38.41 1.44
CA THR A 924 9.77 39.00 2.28
C THR A 924 10.33 38.01 3.29
N GLY A 925 9.67 36.87 3.50
CA GLY A 925 10.03 35.84 4.47
C GLY A 925 9.95 36.33 5.92
N SER A 926 10.25 35.42 6.85
CA SER A 926 10.39 35.76 8.27
C SER A 926 11.76 36.39 8.57
N PRO A 927 11.84 37.52 9.32
CA PRO A 927 13.10 38.08 9.77
C PRO A 927 13.80 37.17 10.79
N SER A 928 15.14 37.20 10.81
CA SER A 928 15.94 36.50 11.83
C SER A 928 15.76 37.08 13.24
N ASN A 929 15.35 38.35 13.34
CA ASN A 929 14.97 38.99 14.60
C ASN A 929 13.64 39.76 14.42
N PRO A 930 12.48 39.14 14.71
CA PRO A 930 11.17 39.74 14.47
C PRO A 930 10.79 40.86 15.45
N TYR A 931 11.60 41.11 16.49
CA TYR A 931 11.33 42.09 17.54
C TYR A 931 12.27 43.30 17.48
N PRO A 932 11.81 44.48 17.94
CA PRO A 932 10.47 44.81 18.45
C PRO A 932 9.34 44.67 17.41
N SER A 933 8.18 44.21 17.86
CA SER A 933 6.98 44.04 17.02
C SER A 933 5.84 44.85 17.63
N ILE A 934 5.10 45.57 16.80
CA ILE A 934 3.92 46.34 17.19
C ILE A 934 3.02 46.51 15.98
N SER A 935 1.70 46.54 16.18
CA SER A 935 0.76 46.88 15.12
C SER A 935 0.93 48.33 14.68
N GLY A 936 0.55 48.65 13.44
CA GLY A 936 0.70 49.99 12.90
C GLY A 936 0.43 50.04 11.41
N THR A 937 0.77 51.17 10.80
CA THR A 937 0.61 51.40 9.36
C THR A 937 1.97 51.53 8.70
N HIS A 938 2.30 50.57 7.84
CA HIS A 938 3.50 50.55 7.02
C HIS A 938 3.23 51.24 5.69
N ASN A 939 4.09 52.17 5.29
CA ASN A 939 4.09 52.80 3.98
C ASN A 939 5.45 52.63 3.33
N GLY A 940 5.45 52.42 2.02
CA GLY A 940 6.68 52.19 1.31
C GLY A 940 6.49 51.98 -0.17
N THR A 941 7.51 51.40 -0.80
CA THR A 941 7.47 51.04 -2.21
C THR A 941 7.87 49.59 -2.44
N ILE A 942 7.22 48.93 -3.40
CA ILE A 942 7.59 47.60 -3.92
C ILE A 942 8.09 47.78 -5.37
N ILE A 943 9.19 47.12 -5.70
CA ILE A 943 9.78 47.07 -7.04
C ILE A 943 9.99 45.59 -7.38
N PRO A 944 9.06 44.94 -8.11
CA PRO A 944 9.19 43.54 -8.50
C PRO A 944 10.37 43.36 -9.47
N SER A 945 11.11 42.26 -9.38
CA SER A 945 12.08 41.88 -10.43
C SER A 945 11.41 41.12 -11.59
N HIS A 946 10.17 40.65 -11.39
CA HIS A 946 9.35 39.94 -12.36
C HIS A 946 7.88 40.40 -12.31
N ASP A 947 7.04 39.98 -13.25
CA ASP A 947 5.60 40.23 -13.17
C ASP A 947 4.98 39.35 -12.07
N ILE A 948 4.31 39.96 -11.09
CA ILE A 948 3.73 39.29 -9.93
C ILE A 948 2.22 39.47 -9.97
N ASN A 949 1.47 38.38 -10.11
CA ASN A 949 0.02 38.41 -9.96
C ASN A 949 -0.27 38.41 -8.45
N VAL A 950 -1.04 39.38 -7.98
CA VAL A 950 -1.38 39.58 -6.56
C VAL A 950 -2.88 39.50 -6.42
N ASN A 951 -3.34 38.44 -5.76
CA ASN A 951 -4.73 38.21 -5.40
C ASN A 951 -4.92 38.29 -3.87
N LYS A 952 -3.93 37.84 -3.10
CA LYS A 952 -3.94 37.80 -1.64
C LYS A 952 -2.67 38.38 -1.04
N LEU A 953 -2.78 38.77 0.23
CA LEU A 953 -1.66 39.19 1.06
C LEU A 953 -1.71 38.40 2.38
N TYR A 954 -0.63 37.69 2.66
CA TYR A 954 -0.34 37.05 3.94
C TYR A 954 0.61 37.92 4.77
N THR A 955 0.40 38.00 6.08
CA THR A 955 1.35 38.61 7.03
C THR A 955 1.85 37.56 8.01
N TYR A 956 3.17 37.50 8.23
CA TYR A 956 3.77 36.56 9.18
C TYR A 956 3.51 37.03 10.63
N PRO A 957 2.78 36.26 11.47
CA PRO A 957 2.54 36.62 12.87
C PRO A 957 3.74 36.28 13.76
N CYS A 958 3.93 37.01 14.86
CA CYS A 958 4.84 36.53 15.91
C CYS A 958 4.28 35.25 16.57
N PRO A 959 5.10 34.26 16.95
CA PRO A 959 4.62 33.05 17.61
C PRO A 959 3.76 33.38 18.85
N GLY A 960 2.56 32.80 18.94
CA GLY A 960 1.62 33.06 20.04
C GLY A 960 0.81 34.36 19.94
N THR A 961 0.90 35.08 18.81
CA THR A 961 0.10 36.28 18.53
C THR A 961 -0.87 36.04 17.37
N GLY A 962 -1.94 36.85 17.30
CA GLY A 962 -2.92 36.81 16.22
C GLY A 962 -2.59 37.73 15.04
N GLY A 963 -1.31 37.98 14.75
CA GLY A 963 -0.90 38.96 13.71
C GLY A 963 -1.56 38.72 12.36
N HIS A 964 -2.23 39.74 11.84
CA HIS A 964 -2.96 39.72 10.58
C HIS A 964 -2.89 41.09 9.90
N THR A 965 -3.36 41.18 8.66
CA THR A 965 -3.53 42.47 7.97
C THR A 965 -4.97 42.92 8.09
N GLU A 966 -5.19 44.16 8.52
CA GLU A 966 -6.54 44.75 8.59
C GLU A 966 -6.91 45.49 7.30
N TYR A 967 -5.91 46.05 6.62
CA TYR A 967 -6.08 46.77 5.38
C TYR A 967 -4.78 46.77 4.57
N ALA A 968 -4.87 46.54 3.27
CA ALA A 968 -3.76 46.75 2.35
C ALA A 968 -4.19 47.57 1.14
N ARG A 969 -3.28 48.41 0.66
CA ARG A 969 -3.42 49.15 -0.59
C ARG A 969 -2.12 49.12 -1.34
N ILE A 970 -2.17 48.79 -2.63
CA ILE A 970 -1.04 48.88 -3.55
C ILE A 970 -1.45 49.72 -4.75
N TRP A 971 -0.64 50.71 -5.14
CA TRP A 971 -1.00 51.64 -6.21
C TRP A 971 0.18 52.26 -6.95
N ASN A 972 -0.12 52.79 -8.14
CA ASN A 972 0.76 53.67 -8.90
C ASN A 972 -0.04 54.90 -9.40
N LYS A 973 0.48 55.62 -10.41
CA LYS A 973 -0.19 56.80 -10.98
C LYS A 973 -1.48 56.49 -11.76
N THR A 974 -1.66 55.24 -12.20
CA THR A 974 -2.69 54.82 -13.15
C THR A 974 -3.77 53.92 -12.56
N TRP A 975 -3.51 53.25 -11.44
CA TRP A 975 -4.48 52.37 -10.77
C TRP A 975 -4.14 52.16 -9.28
N ASN A 976 -5.11 51.68 -8.51
CA ASN A 976 -4.91 51.22 -7.14
C ASN A 976 -5.79 49.98 -6.82
N ALA A 977 -5.28 49.07 -6.00
CA ALA A 977 -6.03 47.94 -5.46
C ALA A 977 -6.01 47.97 -3.93
N THR A 978 -7.12 47.56 -3.34
CA THR A 978 -7.37 47.52 -1.90
C THR A 978 -7.77 46.13 -1.46
N ALA A 979 -7.47 45.79 -0.22
CA ALA A 979 -7.92 44.60 0.48
C ALA A 979 -8.31 45.02 1.89
N THR A 980 -9.46 44.56 2.36
CA THR A 980 -9.98 44.88 3.70
C THR A 980 -10.24 43.59 4.47
N TRP A 981 -10.03 43.61 5.77
CA TRP A 981 -10.26 42.46 6.63
C TRP A 981 -11.73 42.33 7.03
N ASP A 982 -12.30 41.14 6.81
CA ASP A 982 -13.71 40.82 7.09
C ASP A 982 -13.93 40.10 8.44
N GLY A 983 -12.95 40.17 9.36
CA GLY A 983 -13.01 39.53 10.67
C GLY A 983 -12.43 38.12 10.72
N TYR A 984 -12.65 37.40 11.83
CA TYR A 984 -12.10 36.05 12.07
C TYR A 984 -12.95 34.93 11.44
N ALA A 985 -13.21 35.00 10.14
CA ALA A 985 -13.83 33.92 9.37
C ALA A 985 -12.78 33.30 8.42
N SER A 986 -12.76 31.96 8.28
CA SER A 986 -11.79 31.25 7.42
C SER A 986 -10.32 31.45 7.84
N ASP A 987 -9.37 31.41 6.89
CA ASP A 987 -7.93 31.67 7.10
C ASP A 987 -7.65 33.16 7.33
N TRP A 988 -7.77 33.58 8.59
CA TRP A 988 -7.69 34.96 9.04
C TRP A 988 -6.30 35.61 8.94
N HIS A 989 -5.27 34.89 8.51
CA HIS A 989 -3.94 35.46 8.24
C HIS A 989 -3.81 36.04 6.83
N ASN A 990 -4.79 35.77 5.97
CA ASN A 990 -4.81 36.20 4.58
C ASN A 990 -5.95 37.19 4.32
N ILE A 991 -5.65 38.28 3.61
CA ILE A 991 -6.68 39.16 3.04
C ILE A 991 -6.64 39.09 1.51
N THR A 992 -7.80 39.20 0.88
CA THR A 992 -7.95 39.13 -0.58
C THR A 992 -8.17 40.55 -1.13
N PHE A 993 -7.49 40.90 -2.23
CA PHE A 993 -7.70 42.18 -2.89
C PHE A 993 -9.03 42.19 -3.64
N ASP A 994 -9.79 43.27 -3.52
CA ASP A 994 -11.11 43.45 -4.14
C ASP A 994 -11.04 43.28 -5.67
N ASN A 995 -9.90 43.69 -6.24
CA ASN A 995 -9.53 43.45 -7.62
C ASN A 995 -8.12 42.83 -7.65
N PRO A 996 -7.95 41.60 -8.16
CA PRO A 996 -6.63 41.03 -8.37
C PRO A 996 -5.82 41.91 -9.34
N VAL A 997 -4.53 42.10 -9.04
CA VAL A 997 -3.68 43.02 -9.81
C VAL A 997 -2.34 42.40 -10.17
N VAL A 998 -1.73 42.91 -11.24
CA VAL A 998 -0.41 42.47 -11.69
C VAL A 998 0.60 43.59 -11.43
N LEU A 999 1.57 43.34 -10.55
CA LEU A 999 2.73 44.20 -10.37
C LEU A 999 3.75 43.85 -11.45
N LEU A 1000 4.01 44.76 -12.37
CA LEU A 1000 4.90 44.54 -13.49
C LEU A 1000 6.38 44.65 -13.07
N ALA A 1001 7.22 43.83 -13.69
CA ALA A 1001 8.66 43.82 -13.46
C ALA A 1001 9.28 45.23 -13.61
N ASN A 1002 10.17 45.58 -12.69
CA ASN A 1002 10.94 46.83 -12.66
C ASN A 1002 10.09 48.11 -12.62
N LYS A 1003 8.83 48.02 -12.17
CA LYS A 1003 7.97 49.18 -11.89
C LYS A 1003 7.85 49.41 -10.38
N THR A 1004 7.82 50.68 -9.99
CA THR A 1004 7.65 51.06 -8.59
C THR A 1004 6.17 51.25 -8.25
N TYR A 1005 5.72 50.55 -7.22
CA TYR A 1005 4.38 50.64 -6.66
C TYR A 1005 4.48 51.15 -5.23
N ASN A 1006 3.61 52.07 -4.84
CA ASN A 1006 3.46 52.45 -3.44
C ASN A 1006 2.59 51.42 -2.73
N TYR A 1007 2.89 51.15 -1.47
CA TYR A 1007 2.03 50.34 -0.60
C TYR A 1007 1.70 51.06 0.70
N THR A 1008 0.51 50.75 1.23
CA THR A 1008 0.08 51.03 2.59
C THR A 1008 -0.48 49.74 3.15
N ILE A 1009 0.12 49.20 4.21
CA ILE A 1009 -0.32 47.97 4.87
C ILE A 1009 -0.55 48.30 6.34
N ARG A 1010 -1.79 48.15 6.80
CA ARG A 1010 -2.17 48.27 8.21
C ARG A 1010 -2.29 46.89 8.81
N THR A 1011 -1.43 46.58 9.77
CA THR A 1011 -1.38 45.29 10.45
C THR A 1011 -2.11 45.35 11.78
N GLY A 1012 -2.84 44.28 12.10
CA GLY A 1012 -3.40 43.99 13.42
C GLY A 1012 -2.34 43.46 14.40
N SER A 1013 -2.76 42.79 15.47
CA SER A 1013 -1.93 42.47 16.66
C SER A 1013 -0.58 41.77 16.37
N TYR A 1014 0.53 42.53 16.42
CA TYR A 1014 1.93 42.07 16.46
C TYR A 1014 2.43 41.27 15.23
N PRO A 1015 2.54 41.90 14.04
CA PRO A 1015 3.18 41.28 12.87
C PRO A 1015 4.70 41.11 13.08
N GLN A 1016 5.34 40.19 12.38
CA GLN A 1016 6.79 40.18 12.30
C GLN A 1016 7.27 41.37 11.45
N ILE A 1017 8.36 42.02 11.89
CA ILE A 1017 8.90 43.23 11.24
C ILE A 1017 10.38 43.03 10.90
N HIS A 1018 10.73 43.32 9.65
CA HIS A 1018 12.11 43.47 9.20
C HIS A 1018 12.60 44.88 9.54
N HIS A 1019 13.64 44.97 10.38
CA HIS A 1019 14.23 46.24 10.84
C HIS A 1019 15.26 46.77 9.83
N ASN A 1020 14.79 47.01 8.60
CA ASN A 1020 15.57 47.47 7.47
C ASN A 1020 14.85 48.61 6.74
N THR A 1021 15.61 49.59 6.23
CA THR A 1021 15.07 50.64 5.33
C THR A 1021 14.67 50.09 3.96
N SER A 1022 15.36 49.04 3.51
CA SER A 1022 15.16 48.35 2.24
C SER A 1022 15.51 46.88 2.39
N LEU A 1023 14.72 46.00 1.76
CA LEU A 1023 14.90 44.55 1.78
C LEU A 1023 14.81 44.00 0.36
N LEU A 1024 15.83 43.24 -0.03
CA LEU A 1024 15.85 42.45 -1.26
C LEU A 1024 15.23 41.08 -0.99
N THR A 1025 14.24 40.73 -1.77
CA THR A 1025 13.62 39.40 -1.83
C THR A 1025 14.07 38.67 -3.09
N PRO A 1026 13.83 37.35 -3.22
CA PRO A 1026 14.11 36.62 -4.45
C PRO A 1026 13.43 37.21 -5.70
N ASN A 1027 12.31 37.93 -5.52
CA ASN A 1027 11.48 38.45 -6.61
C ASN A 1027 11.30 39.99 -6.60
N GLY A 1028 12.19 40.74 -5.92
CA GLY A 1028 12.27 42.20 -6.02
C GLY A 1028 12.63 42.91 -4.72
N TRP A 1029 12.45 44.23 -4.69
CA TRP A 1029 12.77 45.07 -3.53
C TRP A 1029 11.51 45.60 -2.85
N ILE A 1030 11.55 45.68 -1.52
CA ILE A 1030 10.57 46.42 -0.73
C ILE A 1030 11.31 47.45 0.14
N ASN A 1031 10.79 48.68 0.18
CA ASN A 1031 11.35 49.78 0.96
C ASN A 1031 10.34 50.25 1.99
N CYS A 1032 10.81 50.71 3.16
CA CYS A 1032 10.00 51.45 4.11
C CYS A 1032 10.19 52.96 3.85
N THR A 1033 9.10 53.69 3.59
CA THR A 1033 9.13 55.15 3.56
C THR A 1033 8.61 55.76 4.85
N LYS A 1034 7.72 55.05 5.56
CA LYS A 1034 7.20 55.45 6.88
C LYS A 1034 6.41 54.31 7.52
N PHE A 1035 6.81 53.86 8.70
CA PHE A 1035 5.98 53.07 9.59
C PHE A 1035 5.51 53.94 10.76
N THR A 1036 4.20 53.98 11.03
CA THR A 1036 3.65 54.61 12.24
C THR A 1036 3.05 53.51 13.12
N ASP A 1037 3.59 53.33 14.32
CA ASP A 1037 3.07 52.33 15.26
C ASP A 1037 1.72 52.75 15.87
N ALA A 1038 1.07 51.81 16.55
CA ALA A 1038 -0.21 52.03 17.22
C ALA A 1038 -0.19 53.14 18.29
N ASN A 1039 1.00 53.53 18.78
CA ASN A 1039 1.20 54.63 19.73
C ASN A 1039 1.50 55.98 19.04
N GLY A 1040 1.50 56.02 17.71
CA GLY A 1040 1.76 57.22 16.92
C GLY A 1040 3.25 57.55 16.69
N LYS A 1041 4.18 56.67 17.11
CA LYS A 1041 5.61 56.88 16.87
C LYS A 1041 5.99 56.42 15.46
N VAL A 1042 6.89 57.18 14.83
CA VAL A 1042 7.27 57.00 13.42
C VAL A 1042 8.67 56.40 13.30
N TYR A 1043 8.81 55.43 12.40
CA TYR A 1043 10.03 54.73 12.03
C TYR A 1043 10.19 54.73 10.50
N TYR A 1044 11.42 54.62 10.02
CA TYR A 1044 11.74 54.70 8.59
C TYR A 1044 12.45 53.44 8.06
N ASP A 1045 12.55 52.43 8.91
CA ASP A 1045 13.34 51.22 8.75
C ASP A 1045 12.55 49.96 9.15
N TRP A 1046 11.22 50.02 9.16
CA TRP A 1046 10.36 48.93 9.64
C TRP A 1046 9.47 48.43 8.51
N ILE A 1047 9.93 47.38 7.83
CA ILE A 1047 9.26 46.72 6.71
C ILE A 1047 8.41 45.56 7.27
N PRO A 1048 7.14 45.40 6.84
CA PRO A 1048 6.32 44.29 7.30
C PRO A 1048 6.79 42.96 6.67
N ALA A 1049 6.78 41.88 7.43
CA ALA A 1049 6.97 40.53 6.91
C ALA A 1049 5.68 40.05 6.22
N ILE A 1050 5.68 39.95 4.90
CA ILE A 1050 4.50 39.69 4.07
C ILE A 1050 4.82 38.78 2.89
N LYS A 1051 3.77 38.14 2.37
CA LYS A 1051 3.80 37.42 1.10
C LYS A 1051 2.61 37.85 0.23
N LEU A 1052 2.87 38.23 -1.02
CA LEU A 1052 1.88 38.55 -2.04
C LEU A 1052 1.79 37.38 -3.03
N GLU A 1053 0.58 36.83 -3.19
CA GLU A 1053 0.29 35.66 -4.03
C GLU A 1053 -1.01 35.78 -4.84
#